data_AF-A0A349DY18-F1
#
_entry.id   AF-A0A349DY18-F1
#
_cell.length_a   1.000
_cell.length_b   1.000
_cell.length_c   1.000
_cell.angle_alpha   90.00
_cell.angle_beta   90.00
_cell.angle_gamma   90.00
#
_symmetry.space_group_name_H-M   'P 1'
#
loop_
_entity.id
_entity.type
_entity.pdbx_description
1 polymer ?
#
loop_
_entity_poly.entity_id
_entity_poly.type
_entity_poly.pdbx_seq_one_letter_code
_entity_poly.pdbx_strand_id
1 'polypeptide(L)'
;MFKYSVFAKAGLYVLGLGVALVSCTTTKNTTGSQSKVIATLGSNPIYVSDFKYTYEKSLKDKDSAYTRNSIENYLDLYIKFKLKILAAQKAGVDTSVAFNKELATYREQLAKPYLTDKAKVEELVREAYNRLKEEVRVSHILVKVDKEAEPQDTIVAYNKILELRNSVLKGENFEQVATQHSQGPSAKQGGNIGYFTALQMVYPFENASYNTQIGSISDLLRTKFGYHFLKVTDRRNASGKIQTAHIMIISPPKSSIKDSIEAKRKIDKIYERLEAGETWEKLCRQFSEDQPSKDKGGVLPEFGIGEAIPEFEQAAFQLNEVGDFSKPIYTPYSGWHIIKLVKKRTVESFGKMEPFIRQKVAKDSRLKVTQQSFIGKLKRLNNFSMDARVVDRATAKANASLLKGAWKYDKNDPLLNEVVVRFEDRVLKLKKGYIVKDFFDFVMAKQVPKANLKNPKHYMQLLFQQFIDFSTIDFERNNLEVKYKDYKMLVKEYKEGMMLFQMMNDNVWNKAIMDTTGARKFFEGQRENYRWKERAQATIYSIANEQVLNQLKSRLGQTRYLVTKTKAKNLYFDKNVSNLNSNAEKALLRVVNILKRNRQYRLEISGHVDPAEEDKLSSERLQKALEFLLRQRVGIDRIITKDYKKSKPVSIRNRKRNRRLEFAFYSADKKDLAIELNLTNPLNIKITDGVFEKGTNTILNKVTWEKGETQLRDKDRILYVIIDKVLPSRLKQYNETRGKVITHYQNHLEQEWIKGLRKSYPVQINQKVIDQLVGQK
;
A
#
# COMPACT_ATOMS: atom_id res chain seq x y z
N MET A 1 -8.47 1.95 -11.73
CA MET A 1 -8.66 2.71 -10.46
C MET A 1 -10.08 3.27 -10.26
N PHE A 2 -10.83 3.63 -11.31
CA PHE A 2 -12.20 4.19 -11.16
C PHE A 2 -13.32 3.20 -10.79
N LYS A 3 -13.10 1.87 -10.90
CA LYS A 3 -14.11 0.85 -10.52
C LYS A 3 -14.15 0.55 -9.00
N TYR A 4 -13.11 0.88 -8.24
CA TYR A 4 -13.02 0.55 -6.80
C TYR A 4 -13.54 1.65 -5.86
N SER A 5 -13.64 2.91 -6.31
CA SER A 5 -14.09 4.02 -5.45
C SER A 5 -15.61 4.13 -5.33
N VAL A 6 -16.37 3.48 -6.21
CA VAL A 6 -17.84 3.46 -6.20
C VAL A 6 -18.39 2.45 -5.19
N PHE A 7 -17.70 1.30 -5.01
CA PHE A 7 -18.04 0.31 -3.97
C PHE A 7 -17.97 0.88 -2.55
N ALA A 8 -17.07 1.85 -2.30
CA ALA A 8 -16.88 2.41 -0.97
C ALA A 8 -17.88 3.54 -0.62
N LYS A 9 -18.45 4.26 -1.60
CA LYS A 9 -19.25 5.48 -1.32
C LYS A 9 -20.76 5.25 -1.29
N ALA A 10 -21.29 4.27 -2.01
CA ALA A 10 -22.75 4.06 -2.10
C ALA A 10 -23.32 3.20 -0.96
N GLY A 11 -22.54 2.27 -0.40
CA GLY A 11 -22.91 1.51 0.81
C GLY A 11 -22.84 2.35 2.10
N LEU A 12 -22.17 3.50 2.05
CA LEU A 12 -21.79 4.26 3.25
C LEU A 12 -22.95 4.98 3.96
N TYR A 13 -24.10 5.19 3.28
CA TYR A 13 -25.24 5.90 3.89
C TYR A 13 -26.18 4.99 4.71
N VAL A 14 -26.05 3.66 4.61
CA VAL A 14 -26.78 2.70 5.47
C VAL A 14 -25.82 1.73 6.20
N LEU A 15 -24.61 1.53 5.68
CA LEU A 15 -23.52 0.77 6.30
C LEU A 15 -22.27 1.65 6.40
N GLY A 16 -22.37 2.71 7.20
CA GLY A 16 -21.22 3.50 7.64
C GLY A 16 -20.39 2.73 8.65
N LEU A 17 -19.71 1.66 8.23
CA LEU A 17 -18.72 0.94 9.02
C LEU A 17 -17.42 0.89 8.23
N GLY A 18 -16.58 1.90 8.49
CA GLY A 18 -15.15 1.74 8.29
C GLY A 18 -14.69 0.51 9.06
N VAL A 19 -13.71 -0.19 8.51
CA VAL A 19 -13.00 -1.31 9.14
C VAL A 19 -12.33 -0.80 10.42
N ALA A 20 -13.10 -0.71 11.50
CA ALA A 20 -12.57 -0.63 12.84
C ALA A 20 -12.10 -2.04 13.20
N LEU A 21 -10.84 -2.17 13.56
CA LEU A 21 -10.27 -3.36 14.18
C LEU A 21 -11.13 -3.69 15.41
N VAL A 22 -12.07 -4.64 15.26
CA VAL A 22 -12.84 -5.17 16.38
C VAL A 22 -11.85 -5.91 17.27
N SER A 23 -11.53 -5.33 18.43
CA SER A 23 -10.97 -6.08 19.55
C SER A 23 -11.95 -7.21 19.85
N CYS A 24 -11.63 -8.45 19.44
CA CYS A 24 -12.42 -9.63 19.75
C CYS A 24 -12.47 -9.83 21.26
N THR A 25 -13.47 -9.27 21.93
CA THR A 25 -13.86 -9.69 23.26
C THR A 25 -14.75 -10.92 23.07
N THR A 26 -14.21 -12.10 23.38
CA THR A 26 -14.95 -13.36 23.34
C THR A 26 -16.11 -13.30 24.34
N THR A 27 -17.30 -12.91 23.89
CA THR A 27 -18.52 -13.04 24.67
C THR A 27 -18.99 -14.50 24.59
N LYS A 28 -18.96 -15.19 25.73
CA LYS A 28 -19.49 -16.56 25.86
C LYS A 28 -20.99 -16.56 25.52
N ASN A 29 -21.41 -17.54 24.73
CA ASN A 29 -22.82 -17.77 24.41
C ASN A 29 -23.60 -18.10 25.69
N THR A 30 -24.52 -17.23 26.09
CA THR A 30 -25.65 -17.60 26.95
C THR A 30 -26.75 -18.19 26.06
N THR A 31 -27.06 -19.47 26.29
CA THR A 31 -28.16 -20.18 25.65
C THR A 31 -29.49 -19.83 26.31
N GLY A 32 -30.54 -19.64 25.49
CA GLY A 32 -31.92 -19.91 25.90
C GLY A 32 -32.78 -18.74 26.38
N SER A 33 -32.92 -17.67 25.59
CA SER A 33 -34.10 -16.80 25.70
C SER A 33 -34.87 -16.89 24.38
N GLN A 34 -36.14 -17.28 24.43
CA GLN A 34 -37.04 -17.20 23.28
C GLN A 34 -36.95 -15.78 22.71
N SER A 35 -36.45 -15.65 21.49
CA SER A 35 -36.20 -14.35 20.87
C SER A 35 -37.54 -13.66 20.62
N LYS A 36 -37.84 -12.64 21.43
CA LYS A 36 -39.02 -11.77 21.25
C LYS A 36 -39.01 -11.16 19.84
N VAL A 37 -40.19 -11.05 19.23
CA VAL A 37 -40.37 -10.45 17.90
C VAL A 37 -40.72 -8.96 18.06
N ILE A 38 -39.91 -8.07 17.48
CA ILE A 38 -40.14 -6.61 17.54
C ILE A 38 -41.01 -6.12 16.38
N ALA A 39 -40.96 -6.78 15.22
CA ALA A 39 -41.80 -6.49 14.07
C ALA A 39 -41.94 -7.74 13.17
N THR A 40 -42.96 -7.77 12.31
CA THR A 40 -43.13 -8.78 11.25
C THR A 40 -43.25 -8.10 9.88
N LEU A 41 -42.71 -8.75 8.85
CA LEU A 41 -42.79 -8.35 7.45
C LEU A 41 -43.50 -9.47 6.66
N GLY A 42 -44.83 -9.41 6.59
CA GLY A 42 -45.66 -10.55 6.20
C GLY A 42 -45.47 -11.70 7.19
N SER A 43 -45.08 -12.88 6.71
CA SER A 43 -44.76 -14.05 7.54
C SER A 43 -43.34 -14.04 8.14
N ASN A 44 -42.52 -13.03 7.84
CA ASN A 44 -41.11 -12.99 8.25
C ASN A 44 -40.93 -12.19 9.55
N PRO A 45 -40.59 -12.82 10.69
CA PRO A 45 -40.36 -12.11 11.94
C PRO A 45 -39.01 -11.40 11.98
N ILE A 46 -38.98 -10.22 12.60
CA ILE A 46 -37.77 -9.52 13.03
C ILE A 46 -37.62 -9.72 14.54
N TYR A 47 -36.53 -10.37 14.94
CA TYR A 47 -36.25 -10.64 16.34
C TYR A 47 -35.50 -9.49 17.02
N VAL A 48 -35.81 -9.26 18.30
CA VAL A 48 -35.15 -8.26 19.14
C VAL A 48 -33.64 -8.47 19.18
N SER A 49 -33.17 -9.72 19.23
CA SER A 49 -31.74 -10.04 19.27
C SER A 49 -30.96 -9.56 18.05
N ASP A 50 -31.56 -9.68 16.86
CA ASP A 50 -30.96 -9.24 15.61
C ASP A 50 -30.97 -7.71 15.50
N PHE A 51 -32.09 -7.10 15.87
CA PHE A 51 -32.25 -5.65 15.88
C PHE A 51 -31.29 -4.97 16.87
N LYS A 52 -31.23 -5.48 18.11
CA LYS A 52 -30.41 -4.93 19.21
C LYS A 52 -28.93 -4.91 18.83
N TYR A 53 -28.43 -6.01 18.24
CA TYR A 53 -27.03 -6.08 17.80
C TYR A 53 -26.66 -4.98 16.80
N THR A 54 -27.49 -4.76 15.77
CA THR A 54 -27.20 -3.74 14.75
C THR A 54 -27.45 -2.33 15.27
N TYR A 55 -28.47 -2.16 16.12
CA TYR A 55 -28.79 -0.90 16.78
C TYR A 55 -27.63 -0.42 17.65
N GLU A 56 -27.18 -1.24 18.60
CA GLU A 56 -26.08 -0.91 19.52
C GLU A 56 -24.79 -0.56 18.79
N LYS A 57 -24.50 -1.29 17.70
CA LYS A 57 -23.33 -1.02 16.85
C LYS A 57 -23.42 0.28 16.08
N SER A 58 -24.63 0.78 15.79
CA SER A 58 -24.86 2.01 15.04
C SER A 58 -24.80 3.28 15.90
N LEU A 59 -24.88 3.15 17.23
CA LEU A 59 -24.88 4.27 18.16
C LEU A 59 -23.50 4.93 18.21
N LYS A 60 -23.45 6.22 17.85
CA LYS A 60 -22.24 7.07 18.00
C LYS A 60 -22.10 7.64 19.41
N ASP A 61 -23.23 7.91 20.04
CA ASP A 61 -23.35 8.43 21.39
C ASP A 61 -24.21 7.44 22.19
N LYS A 62 -23.69 6.97 23.33
CA LYS A 62 -24.36 6.00 24.19
C LYS A 62 -25.34 6.66 25.15
N ASP A 63 -25.23 7.98 25.38
CA ASP A 63 -26.07 8.68 26.35
C ASP A 63 -27.49 8.94 25.82
N SER A 64 -27.66 8.98 24.50
CA SER A 64 -28.95 9.07 23.80
C SER A 64 -29.53 7.72 23.34
N ALA A 65 -28.92 6.62 23.77
CA ALA A 65 -29.36 5.25 23.48
C ALA A 65 -30.69 4.91 24.17
N TYR A 66 -31.45 3.99 23.60
CA TYR A 66 -32.68 3.42 24.17
C TYR A 66 -33.78 4.43 24.53
N THR A 67 -33.77 5.62 23.93
CA THR A 67 -34.96 6.50 23.92
C THR A 67 -35.98 5.97 22.91
N ARG A 68 -37.27 6.21 23.17
CA ARG A 68 -38.35 5.78 22.25
C ARG A 68 -38.09 6.24 20.81
N ASN A 69 -37.79 7.53 20.63
CA ASN A 69 -37.51 8.11 19.32
C ASN A 69 -36.27 7.48 18.64
N SER A 70 -35.22 7.17 19.41
CA SER A 70 -34.03 6.50 18.89
C SER A 70 -34.35 5.08 18.38
N ILE A 71 -35.10 4.29 19.17
CA ILE A 71 -35.51 2.94 18.79
C ILE A 71 -36.45 2.96 17.59
N GLU A 72 -37.49 3.80 17.59
CA GLU A 72 -38.49 3.85 16.52
C GLU A 72 -37.89 4.32 15.19
N ASN A 73 -37.05 5.37 15.20
CA ASN A 73 -36.39 5.85 13.99
C ASN A 73 -35.43 4.80 13.40
N TYR A 74 -34.64 4.14 14.24
CA TYR A 74 -33.75 3.10 13.76
C TYR A 74 -34.52 1.85 13.32
N LEU A 75 -35.62 1.49 13.99
CA LEU A 75 -36.48 0.38 13.60
C LEU A 75 -37.12 0.61 12.23
N ASP A 76 -37.58 1.82 11.91
CA ASP A 76 -38.11 2.12 10.57
C ASP A 76 -37.03 1.96 9.49
N LEU A 77 -35.81 2.45 9.73
CA LEU A 77 -34.67 2.23 8.84
C LEU A 77 -34.35 0.75 8.67
N TYR A 78 -34.36 0.00 9.77
CA TYR A 78 -34.10 -1.44 9.78
C TYR A 78 -35.18 -2.23 9.04
N ILE A 79 -36.45 -1.86 9.20
CA ILE A 79 -37.59 -2.43 8.45
C ILE A 79 -37.42 -2.16 6.95
N LYS A 80 -37.14 -0.92 6.55
CA LYS A 80 -36.88 -0.57 5.14
C LYS A 80 -35.73 -1.38 4.56
N PHE A 81 -34.66 -1.57 5.33
CA PHE A 81 -33.55 -2.43 4.95
C PHE A 81 -34.00 -3.90 4.78
N LYS A 82 -34.67 -4.49 5.77
CA LYS A 82 -35.13 -5.88 5.73
C LYS A 82 -36.14 -6.16 4.62
N LEU A 83 -37.01 -5.21 4.28
CA LEU A 83 -37.89 -5.30 3.12
C LEU A 83 -37.10 -5.50 1.81
N LYS A 84 -36.00 -4.77 1.63
CA LYS A 84 -35.13 -4.90 0.45
C LYS A 84 -34.38 -6.24 0.44
N ILE A 85 -33.99 -6.74 1.62
CA ILE A 85 -33.39 -8.08 1.76
C ILE A 85 -34.38 -9.17 1.35
N LEU A 86 -35.62 -9.11 1.84
CA LEU A 86 -36.67 -10.07 1.44
C LEU A 86 -36.93 -10.01 -0.07
N ALA A 87 -36.90 -8.82 -0.68
CA ALA A 87 -37.00 -8.67 -2.12
C ALA A 87 -35.82 -9.32 -2.86
N ALA A 88 -34.59 -9.17 -2.36
CA ALA A 88 -33.40 -9.81 -2.91
C ALA A 88 -33.50 -11.34 -2.87
N GLN A 89 -33.95 -11.89 -1.74
CA GLN A 89 -34.13 -13.32 -1.53
C GLN A 89 -35.21 -13.88 -2.47
N LYS A 90 -36.35 -13.18 -2.58
CA LYS A 90 -37.41 -13.53 -3.53
C LYS A 90 -36.93 -13.51 -4.98
N ALA A 91 -36.02 -12.61 -5.32
CA ALA A 91 -35.38 -12.54 -6.64
C ALA A 91 -34.24 -13.57 -6.84
N GLY A 92 -33.94 -14.41 -5.84
CA GLY A 92 -32.91 -15.43 -5.92
C GLY A 92 -31.47 -14.89 -5.91
N VAL A 93 -31.26 -13.62 -5.55
CA VAL A 93 -29.94 -12.98 -5.55
C VAL A 93 -28.94 -13.77 -4.71
N ASP A 94 -29.35 -14.21 -3.52
CA ASP A 94 -28.51 -14.94 -2.58
C ASP A 94 -28.32 -16.43 -2.89
N THR A 95 -28.99 -16.93 -3.94
CA THR A 95 -28.81 -18.29 -4.46
C THR A 95 -27.95 -18.33 -5.73
N SER A 96 -27.67 -17.16 -6.33
CA SER A 96 -26.88 -17.10 -7.55
C SER A 96 -25.44 -17.57 -7.34
N VAL A 97 -24.86 -18.22 -8.36
CA VAL A 97 -23.49 -18.73 -8.33
C VAL A 97 -22.47 -17.61 -8.11
N ALA A 98 -22.68 -16.47 -8.77
CA ALA A 98 -21.80 -15.30 -8.64
C ALA A 98 -21.80 -14.76 -7.20
N PHE A 99 -22.99 -14.60 -6.60
CA PHE A 99 -23.13 -14.15 -5.23
C PHE A 99 -22.48 -15.11 -4.23
N ASN A 100 -22.74 -16.41 -4.36
CA ASN A 100 -22.18 -17.42 -3.46
C ASN A 100 -20.65 -17.50 -3.54
N LYS A 101 -20.08 -17.34 -4.75
CA LYS A 101 -18.62 -17.28 -4.94
C LYS A 101 -18.00 -16.05 -4.27
N GLU A 102 -18.64 -14.89 -4.41
CA GLU A 102 -18.18 -13.65 -3.78
C GLU A 102 -18.31 -13.73 -2.25
N LEU A 103 -19.43 -14.23 -1.73
CA LEU A 103 -19.63 -14.45 -0.29
C LEU A 103 -18.60 -15.43 0.28
N ALA A 104 -18.30 -16.53 -0.42
CA ALA A 104 -17.25 -17.47 -0.02
C ALA A 104 -15.88 -16.79 0.10
N THR A 105 -15.55 -15.90 -0.83
CA THR A 105 -14.31 -15.11 -0.79
C THR A 105 -14.24 -14.22 0.45
N TYR A 106 -15.35 -13.55 0.79
CA TYR A 106 -15.42 -12.76 2.03
C TYR A 106 -15.32 -13.62 3.28
N ARG A 107 -16.02 -14.76 3.34
CA ARG A 107 -15.94 -15.71 4.47
C ARG A 107 -14.50 -16.13 4.76
N GLU A 108 -13.71 -16.43 3.72
CA GLU A 108 -12.29 -16.76 3.86
C GLU A 108 -11.46 -15.60 4.42
N GLN A 109 -11.70 -14.37 3.97
CA GLN A 109 -10.98 -13.20 4.48
C GLN A 109 -11.32 -12.92 5.94
N LEU A 110 -12.60 -13.00 6.29
CA LEU A 110 -13.11 -12.78 7.64
C LEU A 110 -12.67 -13.89 8.61
N ALA A 111 -12.38 -15.10 8.10
CA ALA A 111 -11.96 -16.24 8.93
C ALA A 111 -10.53 -16.10 9.46
N LYS A 112 -9.64 -15.41 8.72
CA LYS A 112 -8.19 -15.35 9.03
C LYS A 112 -7.87 -14.98 10.49
N PRO A 113 -8.50 -13.97 11.11
CA PRO A 113 -8.21 -13.61 12.51
C PRO A 113 -8.67 -14.66 13.53
N TYR A 114 -9.57 -15.57 13.15
CA TYR A 114 -10.07 -16.66 14.00
C TYR A 114 -9.27 -17.95 13.84
N LEU A 115 -8.51 -18.08 12.74
CA LEU A 115 -7.68 -19.25 12.43
C LEU A 115 -6.22 -19.07 12.85
N THR A 116 -5.98 -18.33 13.94
CA THR A 116 -4.64 -18.09 14.48
C THR A 116 -4.66 -18.06 16.00
N ASP A 117 -3.56 -18.50 16.61
CA ASP A 117 -3.35 -18.38 18.05
C ASP A 117 -2.82 -16.98 18.39
N LYS A 118 -3.75 -16.03 18.58
CA LYS A 118 -3.42 -14.63 18.89
C LYS A 118 -2.51 -14.52 20.12
N ALA A 119 -2.78 -15.30 21.17
CA ALA A 119 -1.99 -15.26 22.39
C ALA A 119 -0.54 -15.68 22.14
N LYS A 120 -0.33 -16.76 21.38
CA LYS A 120 1.02 -17.20 21.01
C LYS A 120 1.73 -16.21 20.10
N VAL A 121 1.01 -15.55 19.19
CA VAL A 121 1.59 -14.47 18.37
C VAL A 121 2.06 -13.31 19.24
N GLU A 122 1.23 -12.83 20.18
CA GLU A 122 1.62 -11.76 21.11
C GLU A 122 2.84 -12.14 21.96
N GLU A 123 2.86 -13.36 22.48
CA GLU A 123 3.98 -13.91 23.25
C GLU A 123 5.28 -13.82 22.44
N LEU A 124 5.28 -14.32 21.20
CA LEU A 124 6.46 -14.32 20.33
C LEU A 124 6.87 -12.91 19.88
N VAL A 125 5.92 -12.00 19.70
CA VAL A 125 6.21 -10.59 19.39
C VAL A 125 6.91 -9.91 20.57
N ARG A 126 6.43 -10.14 21.80
CA ARG A 126 7.06 -9.59 23.01
C ARG A 126 8.41 -10.22 23.29
N GLU A 127 8.53 -11.54 23.13
CA GLU A 127 9.79 -12.26 23.25
C GLU A 127 10.84 -11.71 22.27
N ALA A 128 10.48 -11.58 20.99
CA ALA A 128 11.39 -11.05 19.98
C ALA A 128 11.80 -9.62 20.30
N TYR A 129 10.88 -8.75 20.75
CA TYR A 129 11.24 -7.39 21.16
C TYR A 129 12.21 -7.36 22.35
N ASN A 130 11.97 -8.19 23.36
CA ASN A 130 12.85 -8.24 24.52
C ASN A 130 14.25 -8.73 24.11
N ARG A 131 14.34 -9.74 23.25
CA ARG A 131 15.61 -10.25 22.73
C ARG A 131 16.32 -9.26 21.80
N LEU A 132 15.61 -8.37 21.11
CA LEU A 132 16.23 -7.29 20.30
C LEU A 132 17.05 -6.30 21.14
N LYS A 133 16.85 -6.26 22.47
CA LYS A 133 17.62 -5.42 23.38
C LYS A 133 18.98 -6.01 23.76
N GLU A 134 19.26 -7.24 23.33
CA GLU A 134 20.46 -7.98 23.65
C GLU A 134 21.04 -8.62 22.38
N GLU A 135 22.36 -8.67 22.31
CA GLU A 135 23.13 -9.37 21.30
C GLU A 135 23.81 -10.58 21.94
N VAL A 136 23.75 -11.72 21.27
CA VAL A 136 24.34 -12.98 21.73
C VAL A 136 25.42 -13.43 20.75
N ARG A 137 26.57 -13.85 21.28
CA ARG A 137 27.65 -14.47 20.50
C ARG A 137 27.65 -15.96 20.74
N VAL A 138 27.66 -16.74 19.68
CA VAL A 138 27.68 -18.21 19.77
C VAL A 138 28.66 -18.82 18.80
N SER A 139 29.12 -20.03 19.13
CA SER A 139 29.72 -20.97 18.20
C SER A 139 28.79 -22.17 18.02
N HIS A 140 28.72 -22.76 16.84
CA HIS A 140 27.82 -23.89 16.60
C HIS A 140 28.42 -25.01 15.75
N ILE A 141 27.90 -26.22 15.96
CA ILE A 141 28.19 -27.39 15.16
C ILE A 141 26.90 -27.81 14.45
N LEU A 142 27.00 -28.20 13.17
CA LEU A 142 25.87 -28.62 12.35
C LEU A 142 26.16 -29.96 11.68
N VAL A 143 25.26 -30.93 11.84
CA VAL A 143 25.16 -32.12 10.97
C VAL A 143 23.95 -31.95 10.06
N LYS A 144 24.21 -31.78 8.76
CA LYS A 144 23.19 -31.51 7.74
C LYS A 144 22.26 -32.71 7.54
N VAL A 145 20.96 -32.44 7.53
CA VAL A 145 19.95 -33.41 7.14
C VAL A 145 18.70 -32.68 6.65
N ASP A 146 18.16 -33.09 5.51
CA ASP A 146 16.99 -32.46 4.88
C ASP A 146 15.78 -32.50 5.83
N LYS A 147 14.95 -31.46 5.82
CA LYS A 147 13.73 -31.37 6.65
C LYS A 147 12.72 -32.50 6.41
N GLU A 148 12.75 -33.12 5.23
CA GLU A 148 11.87 -34.20 4.81
C GLU A 148 12.59 -35.56 4.77
N ALA A 149 13.86 -35.62 5.20
CA ALA A 149 14.69 -36.82 5.17
C ALA A 149 13.99 -38.04 5.78
N GLU A 150 14.38 -39.22 5.31
CA GLU A 150 13.83 -40.47 5.81
C GLU A 150 14.21 -40.70 7.28
N PRO A 151 13.41 -41.48 8.04
CA PRO A 151 13.69 -41.71 9.45
C PRO A 151 15.10 -42.26 9.71
N GLN A 152 15.58 -43.15 8.84
CA GLN A 152 16.93 -43.72 8.95
C GLN A 152 18.03 -42.65 8.82
N ASP A 153 17.94 -41.79 7.80
CA ASP A 153 18.91 -40.70 7.59
C ASP A 153 18.89 -39.69 8.75
N THR A 154 17.68 -39.44 9.27
CA THR A 154 17.46 -38.54 10.40
C THR A 154 18.10 -39.09 11.68
N ILE A 155 17.97 -40.40 11.94
CA ILE A 155 18.59 -41.06 13.11
C ILE A 155 20.11 -41.07 12.98
N VAL A 156 20.66 -41.36 11.80
CA VAL A 156 22.13 -41.32 11.58
C VAL A 156 22.67 -39.91 11.86
N ALA A 157 22.01 -38.87 11.35
CA ALA A 157 22.41 -37.49 11.61
C ALA A 157 22.27 -37.12 13.10
N TYR A 158 21.22 -37.60 13.77
CA TYR A 158 20.98 -37.38 15.20
C TYR A 158 22.05 -38.05 16.07
N ASN A 159 22.39 -39.31 15.82
CA ASN A 159 23.41 -40.03 16.57
C ASN A 159 24.78 -39.38 16.40
N LYS A 160 25.13 -38.99 15.17
CA LYS A 160 26.37 -38.29 14.89
C LYS A 160 26.49 -36.97 15.65
N ILE A 161 25.46 -36.13 15.65
CA ILE A 161 25.52 -34.85 16.39
C ILE A 161 25.55 -35.09 17.91
N LEU A 162 24.90 -36.16 18.39
CA LEU A 162 24.87 -36.53 19.81
C LEU A 162 26.26 -36.96 20.28
N GLU A 163 26.96 -37.78 19.49
CA GLU A 163 28.34 -38.18 19.75
C GLU A 163 29.27 -36.96 19.85
N LEU A 164 29.21 -36.05 18.87
CA LEU A 164 29.99 -34.81 18.88
C LEU A 164 29.67 -33.91 20.08
N ARG A 165 28.39 -33.82 20.48
CA ARG A 165 28.00 -33.06 21.67
C ARG A 165 28.59 -33.69 22.94
N ASN A 166 28.52 -35.02 23.04
CA ASN A 166 29.02 -35.75 24.20
C ASN A 166 30.55 -35.65 24.32
N SER A 167 31.28 -35.61 23.21
CA SER A 167 32.74 -35.44 23.23
C SER A 167 33.15 -34.06 23.75
N VAL A 168 32.47 -33.00 23.29
CA VAL A 168 32.63 -31.63 23.81
C VAL A 168 32.28 -31.54 25.30
N LEU A 169 31.19 -32.19 25.74
CA LEU A 169 30.81 -32.22 27.16
C LEU A 169 31.84 -32.96 28.05
N LYS A 170 32.57 -33.92 27.48
CA LYS A 170 33.68 -34.63 28.15
C LYS A 170 34.99 -33.83 28.17
N GLY A 171 35.02 -32.63 27.59
CA GLY A 171 36.16 -31.72 27.64
C GLY A 171 36.92 -31.55 26.32
N GLU A 172 36.47 -32.17 25.23
CA GLU A 172 37.06 -31.91 23.91
C GLU A 172 36.85 -30.44 23.48
N ASN A 173 37.85 -29.85 22.84
CA ASN A 173 37.79 -28.45 22.44
C ASN A 173 36.72 -28.21 21.36
N PHE A 174 35.73 -27.37 21.66
CA PHE A 174 34.60 -27.07 20.77
C PHE A 174 35.04 -26.60 19.37
N GLU A 175 36.03 -25.72 19.29
CA GLU A 175 36.47 -25.11 18.04
C GLU A 175 37.15 -26.14 17.13
N GLN A 176 37.91 -27.08 17.72
CA GLN A 176 38.51 -28.20 16.99
C GLN A 176 37.43 -29.14 16.44
N VAL A 177 36.48 -29.57 17.28
CA VAL A 177 35.36 -30.42 16.87
C VAL A 177 34.55 -29.74 15.76
N ALA A 178 34.31 -28.44 15.90
CA ALA A 178 33.59 -27.66 14.89
C ALA A 178 34.37 -27.58 13.56
N THR A 179 35.67 -27.34 13.60
CA THR A 179 36.52 -27.27 12.41
C THR A 179 36.59 -28.60 11.66
N GLN A 180 36.64 -29.71 12.39
CA GLN A 180 36.78 -31.04 11.82
C GLN A 180 35.45 -31.65 11.34
N HIS A 181 34.35 -31.40 12.06
CA HIS A 181 33.12 -32.17 11.87
C HIS A 181 31.89 -31.34 11.51
N SER A 182 31.88 -30.03 11.77
CA SER A 182 30.73 -29.19 11.44
C SER A 182 30.59 -29.05 9.93
N GLN A 183 29.36 -29.18 9.45
CA GLN A 183 28.99 -29.02 8.05
C GLN A 183 28.38 -27.63 7.78
N GLY A 184 28.48 -26.71 8.76
CA GLY A 184 28.03 -25.33 8.67
C GLY A 184 29.06 -24.38 8.05
N PRO A 185 28.64 -23.16 7.66
CA PRO A 185 29.52 -22.19 7.01
C PRO A 185 30.63 -21.66 7.91
N SER A 186 30.42 -21.61 9.24
CA SER A 186 31.39 -21.16 10.23
C SER A 186 32.37 -22.25 10.69
N ALA A 187 32.32 -23.46 10.11
CA ALA A 187 33.15 -24.58 10.54
C ALA A 187 34.65 -24.21 10.58
N LYS A 188 35.15 -23.57 9.53
CA LYS A 188 36.56 -23.12 9.43
C LYS A 188 36.97 -22.08 10.47
N GLN A 189 36.00 -21.43 11.12
CA GLN A 189 36.20 -20.44 12.20
C GLN A 189 35.84 -21.04 13.56
N GLY A 190 36.04 -22.35 13.76
CA GLY A 190 35.71 -23.03 15.01
C GLY A 190 34.20 -23.03 15.33
N GLY A 191 33.35 -22.86 14.31
CA GLY A 191 31.90 -22.74 14.46
C GLY A 191 31.43 -21.35 14.88
N ASN A 192 32.32 -20.38 15.09
CA ASN A 192 31.99 -19.04 15.56
C ASN A 192 31.19 -18.24 14.51
N ILE A 193 30.02 -17.73 14.90
CA ILE A 193 29.14 -16.94 14.02
C ILE A 193 29.06 -15.46 14.42
N GLY A 194 29.86 -15.03 15.39
CA GLY A 194 29.84 -13.65 15.87
C GLY A 194 28.59 -13.31 16.68
N TYR A 195 28.42 -12.01 16.96
CA TYR A 195 27.21 -11.50 17.60
C TYR A 195 26.07 -11.45 16.59
N PHE A 196 24.88 -11.75 17.05
CA PHE A 196 23.65 -11.50 16.32
C PHE A 196 22.54 -11.12 17.31
N THR A 197 21.43 -10.62 16.78
CA THR A 197 20.22 -10.31 17.56
C THR A 197 18.99 -11.06 17.03
N ALA A 198 17.88 -10.95 17.74
CA ALA A 198 16.63 -11.61 17.37
C ALA A 198 16.17 -11.25 15.95
N LEU A 199 15.42 -12.18 15.33
CA LEU A 199 14.87 -12.08 13.96
C LEU A 199 15.92 -12.21 12.83
N GLN A 200 17.19 -12.44 13.15
CA GLN A 200 18.25 -12.69 12.16
C GLN A 200 18.47 -14.19 11.89
N MET A 201 18.24 -15.02 12.90
CA MET A 201 18.41 -16.48 12.83
C MET A 201 17.06 -17.20 12.74
N VAL A 202 17.09 -18.47 12.32
CA VAL A 202 15.90 -19.34 12.42
C VAL A 202 15.55 -19.54 13.90
N TYR A 203 14.25 -19.48 14.20
CA TYR A 203 13.74 -19.40 15.55
C TYR A 203 14.23 -20.51 16.50
N PRO A 204 14.31 -21.80 16.11
CA PRO A 204 14.84 -22.83 17.01
C PRO A 204 16.30 -22.57 17.42
N PHE A 205 17.11 -22.04 16.50
CA PHE A 205 18.50 -21.69 16.76
C PHE A 205 18.61 -20.45 17.64
N GLU A 206 17.84 -19.40 17.32
CA GLU A 206 17.74 -18.20 18.16
C GLU A 206 17.31 -18.56 19.58
N ASN A 207 16.23 -19.34 19.73
CA ASN A 207 15.68 -19.71 21.02
C ASN A 207 16.71 -20.48 21.88
N ALA A 208 17.45 -21.43 21.29
CA ALA A 208 18.53 -22.11 22.00
C ALA A 208 19.66 -21.14 22.39
N SER A 209 20.01 -20.20 21.54
CA SER A 209 21.05 -19.20 21.80
C SER A 209 20.69 -18.29 22.96
N TYR A 210 19.44 -17.83 23.02
CA TYR A 210 18.96 -16.94 24.09
C TYR A 210 18.59 -17.68 25.39
N ASN A 211 18.36 -18.99 25.38
CA ASN A 211 18.05 -19.75 26.60
C ASN A 211 19.26 -20.49 27.20
N THR A 212 20.37 -20.62 26.46
CA THR A 212 21.59 -21.26 26.96
C THR A 212 22.43 -20.24 27.74
N GLN A 213 22.96 -20.64 28.91
CA GLN A 213 23.83 -19.80 29.73
C GLN A 213 25.18 -19.51 29.04
N ILE A 214 25.78 -18.35 29.33
CA ILE A 214 27.12 -18.00 28.83
C ILE A 214 28.13 -19.07 29.27
N GLY A 215 29.00 -19.49 28.36
CA GLY A 215 29.99 -20.55 28.55
C GLY A 215 29.45 -21.97 28.33
N SER A 216 28.13 -22.17 28.36
CA SER A 216 27.50 -23.50 28.33
C SER A 216 27.18 -24.01 26.92
N ILE A 217 27.02 -25.33 26.81
CA ILE A 217 26.59 -26.04 25.60
C ILE A 217 25.06 -26.25 25.64
N SER A 218 24.38 -25.91 24.56
CA SER A 218 22.92 -26.11 24.42
C SER A 218 22.55 -27.59 24.33
N ASP A 219 21.26 -27.88 24.46
CA ASP A 219 20.70 -29.14 23.97
C ASP A 219 20.76 -29.23 22.43
N LEU A 220 20.52 -30.44 21.93
CA LEU A 220 20.38 -30.69 20.49
C LEU A 220 19.11 -30.00 19.97
N LEU A 221 19.24 -29.27 18.87
CA LEU A 221 18.14 -28.57 18.24
C LEU A 221 18.03 -28.93 16.75
N ARG A 222 16.80 -29.05 16.25
CA ARG A 222 16.50 -29.35 14.85
C ARG A 222 16.07 -28.09 14.12
N THR A 223 16.72 -27.77 13.01
CA THR A 223 16.27 -26.71 12.08
C THR A 223 15.99 -27.29 10.70
N LYS A 224 15.67 -26.46 9.71
CA LYS A 224 15.58 -26.90 8.30
C LYS A 224 16.91 -27.35 7.70
N PHE A 225 18.04 -27.02 8.33
CA PHE A 225 19.38 -27.30 7.81
C PHE A 225 19.95 -28.62 8.33
N GLY A 226 19.50 -29.08 9.50
CA GLY A 226 20.04 -30.27 10.14
C GLY A 226 19.83 -30.26 11.64
N TYR A 227 20.64 -31.04 12.34
CA TYR A 227 20.77 -30.97 13.78
C TYR A 227 21.95 -30.11 14.20
N HIS A 228 21.78 -29.37 15.28
CA HIS A 228 22.78 -28.47 15.80
C HIS A 228 22.91 -28.62 17.32
N PHE A 229 24.07 -28.26 17.85
CA PHE A 229 24.21 -27.71 19.20
C PHE A 229 25.12 -26.49 19.13
N LEU A 230 25.02 -25.62 20.12
CA LEU A 230 25.76 -24.37 20.18
C LEU A 230 26.40 -24.16 21.54
N LYS A 231 27.44 -23.32 21.57
CA LYS A 231 28.06 -22.77 22.76
C LYS A 231 27.81 -21.27 22.79
N VAL A 232 27.21 -20.76 23.85
CA VAL A 232 27.09 -19.30 24.03
C VAL A 232 28.41 -18.79 24.59
N THR A 233 29.07 -17.88 23.88
CA THR A 233 30.40 -17.39 24.28
C THR A 233 30.35 -16.01 24.90
N ASP A 234 29.35 -15.20 24.57
CA ASP A 234 29.14 -13.90 25.20
C ASP A 234 27.72 -13.36 25.00
N ARG A 235 27.31 -12.40 25.83
CA ARG A 235 26.06 -11.62 25.72
C ARG A 235 26.31 -10.16 26.10
N ARG A 236 25.66 -9.25 25.39
CA ARG A 236 25.76 -7.82 25.66
C ARG A 236 24.49 -7.07 25.30
N ASN A 237 24.34 -5.85 25.82
CA ASN A 237 23.27 -4.94 25.42
C ASN A 237 23.34 -4.65 23.92
N ALA A 238 22.18 -4.49 23.28
CA ALA A 238 22.10 -4.19 21.86
C ALA A 238 22.77 -2.85 21.55
N SER A 239 23.69 -2.90 20.58
CA SER A 239 24.43 -1.76 20.08
C SER A 239 23.55 -0.81 19.26
N GLY A 240 22.36 -1.29 18.86
CA GLY A 240 21.39 -0.56 18.06
C GLY A 240 21.78 -0.49 16.58
N LYS A 241 21.44 0.60 15.91
CA LYS A 241 21.84 0.86 14.52
C LYS A 241 22.78 2.04 14.44
N ILE A 242 23.77 1.94 13.55
CA ILE A 242 24.67 3.04 13.22
C ILE A 242 24.51 3.43 11.76
N GLN A 243 24.73 4.72 11.48
CA GLN A 243 25.00 5.21 10.14
C GLN A 243 26.46 5.59 10.07
N THR A 244 27.15 5.15 9.02
CA THR A 244 28.54 5.49 8.80
C THR A 244 28.73 6.22 7.48
N ALA A 245 29.88 6.86 7.35
CA ALA A 245 30.46 7.25 6.08
C ALA A 245 31.79 6.53 5.89
N HIS A 246 32.24 6.35 4.66
CA HIS A 246 33.59 5.82 4.41
C HIS A 246 34.35 6.56 3.31
N ILE A 247 35.68 6.53 3.44
CA ILE A 247 36.60 6.80 2.32
C ILE A 247 37.19 5.43 1.94
N MET A 248 36.95 5.00 0.69
CA MET A 248 37.36 3.69 0.21
C MET A 248 38.43 3.81 -0.86
N ILE A 249 39.50 3.01 -0.77
CA ILE A 249 40.47 2.77 -1.84
C ILE A 249 40.37 1.29 -2.24
N ILE A 250 40.12 1.04 -3.52
CA ILE A 250 39.84 -0.29 -4.05
C ILE A 250 41.12 -1.13 -4.03
N SER A 251 41.05 -2.31 -3.42
CA SER A 251 42.15 -3.29 -3.36
C SER A 251 41.63 -4.71 -3.09
N PRO A 252 40.87 -5.31 -4.02
CA PRO A 252 40.33 -6.66 -3.83
C PRO A 252 41.44 -7.73 -3.73
N PRO A 253 41.14 -8.97 -3.28
CA PRO A 253 42.14 -10.01 -2.97
C PRO A 253 43.00 -10.48 -4.15
N LYS A 254 42.62 -10.13 -5.38
CA LYS A 254 43.36 -10.48 -6.61
C LYS A 254 44.17 -9.32 -7.18
N SER A 255 44.29 -8.20 -6.46
CA SER A 255 45.17 -7.10 -6.85
C SER A 255 46.62 -7.55 -6.88
N SER A 256 47.44 -6.93 -7.75
CA SER A 256 48.88 -7.18 -7.71
C SER A 256 49.46 -6.73 -6.37
N ILE A 257 50.57 -7.33 -5.94
CA ILE A 257 51.27 -6.94 -4.70
C ILE A 257 51.57 -5.43 -4.72
N LYS A 258 51.99 -4.92 -5.89
CA LYS A 258 52.28 -3.49 -6.09
C LYS A 258 51.03 -2.63 -5.85
N ASP A 259 49.89 -2.99 -6.44
CA ASP A 259 48.65 -2.23 -6.30
C ASP A 259 48.13 -2.26 -4.85
N SER A 260 48.27 -3.40 -4.16
CA SER A 260 47.87 -3.53 -2.76
C SER A 260 48.72 -2.65 -1.83
N ILE A 261 50.04 -2.57 -2.09
CA ILE A 261 50.94 -1.67 -1.35
C ILE A 261 50.59 -0.21 -1.63
N GLU A 262 50.32 0.14 -2.89
CA GLU A 262 49.95 1.50 -3.28
C GLU A 262 48.61 1.93 -2.65
N ALA A 263 47.61 1.06 -2.67
CA ALA A 263 46.30 1.30 -2.06
C ALA A 263 46.44 1.54 -0.54
N LYS A 264 47.26 0.74 0.16
CA LYS A 264 47.53 0.94 1.59
C LYS A 264 48.24 2.27 1.83
N ARG A 265 49.29 2.58 1.07
CA ARG A 265 50.01 3.85 1.18
C ARG A 265 49.07 5.05 0.96
N LYS A 266 48.14 4.94 0.00
CA LYS A 266 47.17 5.99 -0.31
C LYS A 266 46.19 6.21 0.83
N ILE A 267 45.60 5.15 1.38
CA ILE A 267 44.66 5.30 2.51
C ILE A 267 45.37 5.82 3.77
N ASP A 268 46.62 5.43 4.02
CA ASP A 268 47.41 5.92 5.14
C ASP A 268 47.68 7.42 5.05
N LYS A 269 48.04 7.92 3.86
CA LYS A 269 48.19 9.37 3.64
C LYS A 269 46.89 10.14 3.77
N ILE A 270 45.75 9.53 3.46
CA ILE A 270 44.44 10.15 3.70
C ILE A 270 44.16 10.21 5.21
N TYR A 271 44.47 9.14 5.94
CA TYR A 271 44.32 9.09 7.39
C TYR A 271 45.19 10.11 8.11
N GLU A 272 46.48 10.23 7.77
CA GLU A 272 47.38 11.26 8.32
C GLU A 272 46.82 12.68 8.14
N ARG A 273 46.19 12.96 6.99
CA ARG A 273 45.57 14.26 6.71
C ARG A 273 44.29 14.50 7.50
N LEU A 274 43.51 13.44 7.77
CA LEU A 274 42.37 13.52 8.69
C LEU A 274 42.84 13.82 10.12
N GLU A 275 43.91 13.16 10.59
CA GLU A 275 44.51 13.43 11.91
C GLU A 275 45.08 14.86 11.99
N ALA A 276 45.59 15.40 10.89
CA ALA A 276 46.06 16.79 10.80
C ALA A 276 44.91 17.83 10.71
N GLY A 277 43.64 17.41 10.76
CA GLY A 277 42.48 18.30 10.82
C GLY A 277 41.87 18.69 9.46
N GLU A 278 42.26 18.05 8.36
CA GLU A 278 41.62 18.30 7.07
C GLU A 278 40.20 17.71 7.02
N THR A 279 39.27 18.40 6.33
CA THR A 279 37.85 18.04 6.38
C THR A 279 37.53 16.74 5.66
N TRP A 280 36.70 15.91 6.29
CA TRP A 280 36.23 14.63 5.76
C TRP A 280 35.61 14.77 4.37
N GLU A 281 34.77 15.78 4.16
CA GLU A 281 34.01 15.98 2.93
C GLU A 281 34.95 16.25 1.75
N LYS A 282 36.03 17.00 1.99
CA LYS A 282 37.06 17.29 0.99
C LYS A 282 37.83 16.01 0.62
N LEU A 283 38.33 15.30 1.63
CA LEU A 283 39.13 14.08 1.41
C LEU A 283 38.29 12.96 0.78
N CYS A 284 37.04 12.78 1.22
CA CYS A 284 36.11 11.83 0.62
C CYS A 284 35.83 12.17 -0.85
N ARG A 285 35.46 13.42 -1.15
CA ARG A 285 35.19 13.85 -2.53
C ARG A 285 36.42 13.75 -3.43
N GLN A 286 37.62 13.96 -2.89
CA GLN A 286 38.83 13.90 -3.69
C GLN A 286 39.30 12.46 -3.91
N PHE A 287 39.32 11.63 -2.86
CA PHE A 287 40.08 10.38 -2.88
C PHE A 287 39.24 9.12 -2.79
N SER A 288 37.99 9.17 -2.31
CA SER A 288 37.17 7.96 -2.25
C SER A 288 36.91 7.42 -3.66
N GLU A 289 37.02 6.11 -3.80
CA GLU A 289 36.78 5.36 -5.04
C GLU A 289 35.41 4.67 -5.04
N ASP A 290 34.63 4.82 -3.96
CA ASP A 290 33.23 4.40 -3.91
C ASP A 290 32.32 5.44 -4.57
N GLN A 291 32.21 5.38 -5.90
CA GLN A 291 31.48 6.37 -6.69
C GLN A 291 30.02 6.64 -6.23
N PRO A 292 29.22 5.64 -5.82
CA PRO A 292 27.85 5.85 -5.31
C PRO A 292 27.73 6.75 -4.07
N SER A 293 28.75 6.76 -3.20
CA SER A 293 28.71 7.50 -1.92
C SER A 293 29.66 8.71 -1.88
N LYS A 294 30.71 8.73 -2.72
CA LYS A 294 31.75 9.77 -2.80
C LYS A 294 31.20 11.20 -2.76
N ASP A 295 30.25 11.51 -3.65
CA ASP A 295 29.67 12.86 -3.77
C ASP A 295 28.69 13.21 -2.64
N LYS A 296 28.29 12.22 -1.85
CA LYS A 296 27.43 12.33 -0.66
C LYS A 296 28.23 12.24 0.64
N GLY A 297 29.53 12.55 0.59
CA GLY A 297 30.40 12.52 1.76
C GLY A 297 30.69 11.10 2.27
N GLY A 298 30.54 10.09 1.41
CA GLY A 298 30.83 8.69 1.76
C GLY A 298 29.73 8.00 2.56
N VAL A 299 28.58 8.66 2.78
CA VAL A 299 27.51 8.17 3.66
C VAL A 299 26.87 6.88 3.13
N LEU A 300 26.75 5.89 4.01
CA LEU A 300 26.16 4.58 3.77
C LEU A 300 24.77 4.44 4.46
N PRO A 301 23.94 3.44 4.08
CA PRO A 301 22.71 3.12 4.80
C PRO A 301 22.95 2.75 6.27
N GLU A 302 21.94 2.97 7.12
CA GLU A 302 21.98 2.53 8.53
C GLU A 302 22.03 0.98 8.60
N PHE A 303 22.91 0.43 9.44
CA PHE A 303 23.02 -1.01 9.67
C PHE A 303 23.19 -1.35 11.16
N GLY A 304 22.75 -2.55 11.53
CA GLY A 304 22.95 -3.16 12.84
C GLY A 304 24.01 -4.27 12.79
N ILE A 305 24.26 -4.91 13.93
CA ILE A 305 25.13 -6.08 14.04
C ILE A 305 24.65 -7.21 13.11
N GLY A 306 25.57 -7.88 12.42
CA GLY A 306 25.30 -8.94 11.45
C GLY A 306 24.72 -8.46 10.10
N GLU A 307 24.60 -7.15 9.88
CA GLU A 307 24.10 -6.57 8.62
C GLU A 307 25.25 -6.08 7.70
N ALA A 308 26.50 -6.02 8.20
CA ALA A 308 27.69 -5.60 7.45
C ALA A 308 28.79 -6.68 7.42
N ILE A 309 29.83 -6.46 6.61
CA ILE A 309 31.00 -7.34 6.53
C ILE A 309 31.76 -7.26 7.88
N PRO A 310 32.21 -8.40 8.46
CA PRO A 310 32.71 -8.44 9.84
C PRO A 310 33.78 -7.42 10.18
N GLU A 311 34.80 -7.24 9.33
CA GLU A 311 35.90 -6.31 9.57
C GLU A 311 35.42 -4.85 9.58
N PHE A 312 34.51 -4.50 8.68
CA PHE A 312 33.89 -3.17 8.62
C PHE A 312 32.98 -2.93 9.82
N GLU A 313 32.15 -3.91 10.16
CA GLU A 313 31.23 -3.84 11.29
C GLU A 313 31.98 -3.65 12.61
N GLN A 314 33.01 -4.46 12.85
CA GLN A 314 33.81 -4.39 14.08
C GLN A 314 34.43 -3.00 14.25
N ALA A 315 35.06 -2.46 13.19
CA ALA A 315 35.65 -1.13 13.24
C ALA A 315 34.60 -0.03 13.43
N ALA A 316 33.44 -0.14 12.77
CA ALA A 316 32.38 0.85 12.86
C ALA A 316 31.72 0.91 14.25
N PHE A 317 31.46 -0.24 14.87
CA PHE A 317 30.84 -0.31 16.21
C PHE A 317 31.83 -0.03 17.36
N GLN A 318 33.14 0.01 17.09
CA GLN A 318 34.15 0.50 18.04
C GLN A 318 34.21 2.03 18.13
N LEU A 319 33.58 2.76 17.20
CA LEU A 319 33.50 4.22 17.24
C LEU A 319 32.48 4.67 18.29
N ASN A 320 32.87 5.63 19.14
CA ASN A 320 32.11 6.01 20.32
C ASN A 320 31.23 7.22 20.05
N GLU A 321 31.80 8.27 19.47
CA GLU A 321 31.16 9.56 19.27
C GLU A 321 30.87 9.85 17.79
N VAL A 322 29.77 10.56 17.56
CA VAL A 322 29.43 11.00 16.20
C VAL A 322 30.50 11.97 15.71
N GLY A 323 31.15 11.61 14.60
CA GLY A 323 32.29 12.34 14.07
C GLY A 323 33.59 11.52 14.11
N ASP A 324 33.71 10.56 15.02
CA ASP A 324 34.87 9.67 15.14
C ASP A 324 35.14 8.94 13.83
N PHE A 325 36.40 8.69 13.53
CA PHE A 325 36.81 7.86 12.40
C PHE A 325 37.81 6.78 12.78
N SER A 326 37.75 5.66 12.08
CA SER A 326 38.61 4.49 12.30
C SER A 326 40.01 4.72 11.75
N LYS A 327 40.98 3.93 12.23
CA LYS A 327 42.22 3.68 11.47
C LYS A 327 41.89 3.02 10.12
N PRO A 328 42.81 3.02 9.13
CA PRO A 328 42.63 2.29 7.89
C PRO A 328 42.41 0.80 8.16
N ILE A 329 41.28 0.27 7.69
CA ILE A 329 40.92 -1.15 7.80
C ILE A 329 40.78 -1.78 6.43
N TYR A 330 41.18 -3.05 6.32
CA TYR A 330 41.06 -3.82 5.09
C TYR A 330 39.79 -4.66 5.11
N THR A 331 39.04 -4.69 4.02
CA THR A 331 37.92 -5.61 3.80
C THR A 331 38.20 -6.51 2.59
N PRO A 332 38.00 -7.83 2.69
CA PRO A 332 38.36 -8.78 1.63
C PRO A 332 37.60 -8.67 0.29
N TYR A 333 36.64 -7.76 0.13
CA TYR A 333 35.85 -7.67 -1.12
C TYR A 333 36.01 -6.33 -1.84
N SER A 334 36.35 -5.26 -1.12
CA SER A 334 36.45 -3.91 -1.67
C SER A 334 37.86 -3.35 -1.59
N GLY A 335 38.56 -3.50 -0.46
CA GLY A 335 39.88 -2.91 -0.25
C GLY A 335 40.00 -2.19 1.09
N TRP A 336 40.65 -1.04 1.09
CA TRP A 336 40.93 -0.26 2.29
C TRP A 336 39.86 0.79 2.55
N HIS A 337 39.50 0.96 3.82
CA HIS A 337 38.48 1.91 4.26
C HIS A 337 38.96 2.70 5.48
N ILE A 338 38.60 3.98 5.53
CA ILE A 338 38.48 4.74 6.78
C ILE A 338 36.98 4.93 6.99
N ILE A 339 36.48 4.62 8.18
CA ILE A 339 35.04 4.66 8.50
C ILE A 339 34.80 5.80 9.48
N LYS A 340 33.82 6.65 9.22
CA LYS A 340 33.37 7.71 10.13
C LYS A 340 31.97 7.40 10.68
N LEU A 341 31.78 7.57 11.98
CA LEU A 341 30.47 7.46 12.61
C LEU A 341 29.65 8.72 12.32
N VAL A 342 28.54 8.57 11.59
CA VAL A 342 27.64 9.67 11.24
C VAL A 342 26.49 9.77 12.24
N LYS A 343 26.03 8.62 12.74
CA LYS A 343 24.87 8.56 13.62
C LYS A 343 24.83 7.26 14.39
N LYS A 344 24.33 7.30 15.62
CA LYS A 344 24.07 6.13 16.46
C LYS A 344 22.65 6.18 17.00
N ARG A 345 21.93 5.06 16.95
CA ARG A 345 20.54 4.93 17.40
C ARG A 345 20.41 3.68 18.24
N THR A 346 19.80 3.81 19.41
CA THR A 346 19.43 2.67 20.26
C THR A 346 18.19 1.95 19.72
N VAL A 347 17.87 0.80 20.29
CA VAL A 347 16.65 0.04 19.96
C VAL A 347 15.41 0.89 20.27
N GLU A 348 14.53 1.05 19.29
CA GLU A 348 13.31 1.85 19.44
C GLU A 348 12.31 1.22 20.43
N SER A 349 11.32 2.01 20.85
CA SER A 349 10.27 1.54 21.77
C SER A 349 9.41 0.43 21.15
N PHE A 350 8.82 -0.41 22.01
CA PHE A 350 7.96 -1.53 21.59
C PHE A 350 6.87 -1.06 20.61
N GLY A 351 6.16 0.03 20.93
CA GLY A 351 5.06 0.51 20.09
C GLY A 351 5.48 0.87 18.65
N LYS A 352 6.72 1.32 18.44
CA LYS A 352 7.25 1.60 17.09
C LYS A 352 7.71 0.34 16.38
N MET A 353 8.29 -0.61 17.11
CA MET A 353 8.83 -1.86 16.56
C MET A 353 7.77 -2.96 16.39
N GLU A 354 6.67 -2.91 17.13
CA GLU A 354 5.64 -3.96 17.18
C GLU A 354 5.12 -4.32 15.78
N PRO A 355 4.75 -3.37 14.89
CA PRO A 355 4.24 -3.73 13.57
C PRO A 355 5.28 -4.50 12.73
N PHE A 356 6.55 -4.10 12.80
CA PHE A 356 7.64 -4.77 12.11
C PHE A 356 7.88 -6.17 12.66
N ILE A 357 7.96 -6.32 13.98
CA ILE A 357 8.19 -7.61 14.65
C ILE A 357 7.04 -8.57 14.34
N ARG A 358 5.79 -8.11 14.47
CA ARG A 358 4.60 -8.90 14.14
C ARG A 358 4.62 -9.37 12.69
N GLN A 359 5.04 -8.52 11.76
CA GLN A 359 5.19 -8.90 10.36
C GLN A 359 6.27 -9.98 10.17
N LYS A 360 7.38 -9.90 10.92
CA LYS A 360 8.45 -10.91 10.89
C LYS A 360 7.99 -12.24 11.47
N VAL A 361 7.35 -12.23 12.64
CA VAL A 361 6.77 -13.43 13.29
C VAL A 361 5.77 -14.14 12.37
N ALA A 362 4.99 -13.38 11.59
CA ALA A 362 4.03 -13.94 10.64
C ALA A 362 4.66 -14.54 9.37
N LYS A 363 5.96 -14.34 9.13
CA LYS A 363 6.64 -14.74 7.88
C LYS A 363 7.84 -15.68 8.08
N ASP A 364 8.49 -15.63 9.24
CA ASP A 364 9.67 -16.44 9.53
C ASP A 364 9.30 -17.83 10.08
N SER A 365 10.30 -18.57 10.60
CA SER A 365 10.11 -19.89 11.19
C SER A 365 9.15 -19.94 12.40
N ARG A 366 8.85 -18.80 13.05
CA ARG A 366 7.87 -18.68 14.14
C ARG A 366 6.45 -18.89 13.66
N LEU A 367 6.16 -18.66 12.38
CA LEU A 367 4.85 -18.98 11.80
C LEU A 367 4.49 -20.45 12.02
N LYS A 368 5.48 -21.36 11.90
CA LYS A 368 5.25 -22.78 12.15
C LYS A 368 4.90 -23.05 13.62
N VAL A 369 5.54 -22.33 14.55
CA VAL A 369 5.27 -22.43 16.00
C VAL A 369 3.86 -21.94 16.33
N THR A 370 3.44 -20.80 15.78
CA THR A 370 2.08 -20.27 16.01
C THR A 370 1.01 -21.18 15.42
N GLN A 371 1.24 -21.73 14.22
CA GLN A 371 0.37 -22.72 13.60
C GLN A 371 0.27 -24.00 14.42
N GLN A 372 1.39 -24.55 14.88
CA GLN A 372 1.41 -25.77 15.69
C GLN A 372 0.74 -25.57 17.06
N SER A 373 0.95 -24.41 17.69
CA SER A 373 0.23 -24.03 18.92
C SER A 373 -1.27 -24.03 18.69
N PHE A 374 -1.72 -23.38 17.61
CA PHE A 374 -3.12 -23.30 17.26
C PHE A 374 -3.73 -24.67 16.96
N ILE A 375 -3.07 -25.47 16.11
CA ILE A 375 -3.51 -26.83 15.77
C ILE A 375 -3.57 -27.71 17.02
N GLY A 376 -2.56 -27.64 17.89
CA GLY A 376 -2.55 -28.39 19.15
C GLY A 376 -3.72 -28.00 20.06
N LYS A 377 -4.03 -26.71 20.15
CA LYS A 377 -5.21 -26.21 20.87
C LYS A 377 -6.51 -26.75 20.27
N LEU A 378 -6.67 -26.69 18.95
CA LEU A 378 -7.85 -27.18 18.25
C LEU A 378 -8.04 -28.69 18.41
N LYS A 379 -6.97 -29.49 18.30
CA LYS A 379 -7.04 -30.95 18.52
C LYS A 379 -7.55 -31.30 19.91
N ARG A 380 -7.10 -30.57 20.95
CA ARG A 380 -7.58 -30.74 22.33
C ARG A 380 -9.05 -30.34 22.48
N LEU A 381 -9.44 -29.18 21.95
CA LEU A 381 -10.83 -28.67 22.04
C LEU A 381 -11.82 -29.56 21.29
N ASN A 382 -11.38 -30.15 20.17
CA ASN A 382 -12.23 -30.91 19.26
C ASN A 382 -12.01 -32.43 19.34
N ASN A 383 -11.52 -32.94 20.47
CA ASN A 383 -11.30 -34.38 20.74
C ASN A 383 -10.77 -35.17 19.51
N PHE A 384 -9.70 -34.66 18.91
CA PHE A 384 -9.12 -35.24 17.70
C PHE A 384 -8.70 -36.71 17.94
N SER A 385 -9.04 -37.58 16.98
CA SER A 385 -8.59 -38.97 16.94
C SER A 385 -8.33 -39.45 15.51
N MET A 386 -7.52 -40.50 15.36
CA MET A 386 -7.20 -41.13 14.07
C MET A 386 -7.17 -42.66 14.22
N ASP A 387 -7.53 -43.40 13.17
CA ASP A 387 -7.37 -44.87 13.16
C ASP A 387 -6.04 -45.25 12.50
N ALA A 388 -5.06 -45.61 13.34
CA ALA A 388 -3.70 -45.93 12.90
C ALA A 388 -3.65 -47.09 11.88
N ARG A 389 -4.59 -48.05 11.93
CA ARG A 389 -4.63 -49.19 10.99
C ARG A 389 -5.08 -48.73 9.61
N VAL A 390 -6.08 -47.85 9.56
CA VAL A 390 -6.54 -47.24 8.31
C VAL A 390 -5.45 -46.37 7.71
N VAL A 391 -4.74 -45.60 8.54
CA VAL A 391 -3.60 -44.77 8.10
C VAL A 391 -2.49 -45.62 7.49
N ASP A 392 -2.09 -46.72 8.14
CA ASP A 392 -1.03 -47.58 7.61
C ASP A 392 -1.41 -48.19 6.25
N ARG A 393 -2.63 -48.73 6.13
CA ARG A 393 -3.15 -49.26 4.86
C ARG A 393 -3.26 -48.20 3.77
N ALA A 394 -3.75 -47.01 4.10
CA ALA A 394 -3.86 -45.90 3.16
C ALA A 394 -2.49 -45.40 2.69
N THR A 395 -1.54 -45.23 3.62
CA THR A 395 -0.18 -44.77 3.27
C THR A 395 0.61 -45.82 2.48
N ALA A 396 0.33 -47.12 2.67
CA ALA A 396 0.91 -48.21 1.89
C ALA A 396 0.51 -48.19 0.40
N LYS A 397 -0.51 -47.42 0.00
CA LYS A 397 -0.89 -47.23 -1.43
C LYS A 397 0.08 -46.33 -2.20
N ALA A 398 1.04 -45.72 -1.52
CA ALA A 398 2.08 -44.91 -2.16
C ALA A 398 2.98 -45.75 -3.06
N ASN A 399 3.37 -45.19 -4.21
CA ASN A 399 4.30 -45.83 -5.14
C ASN A 399 5.21 -44.79 -5.79
N ALA A 400 6.14 -45.23 -6.65
CA ALA A 400 7.14 -44.35 -7.26
C ALA A 400 6.57 -43.15 -8.03
N SER A 401 5.32 -43.18 -8.49
CA SER A 401 4.71 -42.04 -9.17
C SER A 401 4.44 -40.86 -8.22
N LEU A 402 4.30 -41.10 -6.91
CA LEU A 402 4.14 -40.04 -5.90
C LEU A 402 5.37 -39.15 -5.82
N LEU A 403 6.56 -39.76 -5.88
CA LEU A 403 7.83 -39.04 -5.92
C LEU A 403 8.00 -38.22 -7.21
N LYS A 404 7.29 -38.59 -8.28
CA LYS A 404 7.21 -37.85 -9.54
C LYS A 404 6.08 -36.81 -9.57
N GLY A 405 5.29 -36.70 -8.50
CA GLY A 405 4.12 -35.80 -8.45
C GLY A 405 2.97 -36.23 -9.37
N ALA A 406 2.88 -37.51 -9.73
CA ALA A 406 1.92 -38.06 -10.68
C ALA A 406 1.06 -39.19 -10.10
N TRP A 407 0.99 -39.32 -8.77
CA TRP A 407 0.20 -40.34 -8.10
C TRP A 407 -1.29 -40.09 -8.19
N LYS A 408 -2.02 -41.20 -8.36
CA LYS A 408 -3.48 -41.28 -8.42
C LYS A 408 -3.89 -42.55 -7.69
N TYR A 409 -5.08 -42.55 -7.09
CA TYR A 409 -5.67 -43.72 -6.46
C TYR A 409 -6.71 -44.39 -7.37
N ASP A 410 -6.98 -45.67 -7.12
CA ASP A 410 -8.09 -46.39 -7.72
C ASP A 410 -9.41 -45.91 -7.11
N LYS A 411 -10.33 -45.41 -7.94
CA LYS A 411 -11.64 -44.89 -7.51
C LYS A 411 -12.55 -45.96 -6.91
N ASN A 412 -12.23 -47.25 -7.11
CA ASN A 412 -12.97 -48.38 -6.57
C ASN A 412 -12.29 -49.00 -5.34
N ASP A 413 -11.22 -48.40 -4.81
CA ASP A 413 -10.53 -48.93 -3.64
C ASP A 413 -11.48 -48.96 -2.42
N PRO A 414 -11.67 -50.13 -1.76
CA PRO A 414 -12.60 -50.27 -0.64
C PRO A 414 -12.22 -49.38 0.56
N LEU A 415 -10.94 -48.97 0.69
CA LEU A 415 -10.50 -48.08 1.76
C LEU A 415 -11.13 -46.69 1.67
N LEU A 416 -11.58 -46.24 0.49
CA LEU A 416 -11.98 -44.86 0.25
C LEU A 416 -13.03 -44.33 1.22
N ASN A 417 -13.94 -45.19 1.68
CA ASN A 417 -15.03 -44.84 2.59
C ASN A 417 -14.68 -45.01 4.08
N GLU A 418 -13.51 -45.57 4.41
CA GLU A 418 -13.08 -45.72 5.79
C GLU A 418 -12.70 -44.37 6.40
N VAL A 419 -13.11 -44.14 7.65
CA VAL A 419 -12.78 -42.91 8.38
C VAL A 419 -11.35 -42.97 8.89
N VAL A 420 -10.53 -42.01 8.48
CA VAL A 420 -9.11 -41.93 8.86
C VAL A 420 -8.87 -40.95 10.01
N VAL A 421 -9.64 -39.87 10.09
CA VAL A 421 -9.52 -38.82 11.12
C VAL A 421 -10.91 -38.42 11.62
N ARG A 422 -11.06 -38.16 12.92
CA ARG A 422 -12.30 -37.69 13.54
C ARG A 422 -12.09 -36.47 14.42
N PHE A 423 -13.08 -35.59 14.42
CA PHE A 423 -13.20 -34.44 15.32
C PHE A 423 -14.58 -34.44 15.98
N GLU A 424 -14.61 -34.14 17.28
CA GLU A 424 -15.82 -34.01 18.08
C GLU A 424 -15.68 -32.87 19.09
N ASP A 425 -16.48 -31.81 18.92
CA ASP A 425 -16.69 -30.79 19.94
C ASP A 425 -17.91 -31.20 20.78
N ARG A 426 -17.67 -31.66 22.01
CA ARG A 426 -18.74 -32.16 22.90
C ARG A 426 -19.66 -31.07 23.41
N VAL A 427 -19.15 -29.83 23.54
CA VAL A 427 -19.92 -28.69 24.07
C VAL A 427 -20.91 -28.21 23.02
N LEU A 428 -20.45 -28.07 21.78
CA LEU A 428 -21.28 -27.60 20.66
C LEU A 428 -21.94 -28.75 19.89
N LYS A 429 -21.69 -30.00 20.29
CA LYS A 429 -22.18 -31.23 19.64
C LYS A 429 -21.82 -31.31 18.16
N LEU A 430 -20.68 -30.76 17.76
CA LEU A 430 -20.19 -30.77 16.37
C LEU A 430 -19.34 -32.03 16.15
N LYS A 431 -19.57 -32.75 15.06
CA LYS A 431 -18.78 -33.93 14.70
C LYS A 431 -18.44 -33.94 13.22
N LYS A 432 -17.23 -34.37 12.86
CA LYS A 432 -16.80 -34.61 11.48
C LYS A 432 -15.80 -35.75 11.40
N GLY A 433 -16.07 -36.72 10.56
CA GLY A 433 -15.09 -37.74 10.14
C GLY A 433 -14.59 -37.40 8.75
N TYR A 434 -13.27 -37.47 8.55
CA TYR A 434 -12.65 -37.43 7.23
C TYR A 434 -12.30 -38.85 6.81
N ILE A 435 -12.58 -39.18 5.57
CA ILE A 435 -12.37 -40.53 5.01
C ILE A 435 -11.07 -40.61 4.21
N VAL A 436 -10.63 -41.82 3.87
CA VAL A 436 -9.42 -42.04 3.06
C VAL A 436 -9.52 -41.33 1.71
N LYS A 437 -10.71 -41.24 1.10
CA LYS A 437 -10.92 -40.47 -0.12
C LYS A 437 -10.50 -39.00 0.03
N ASP A 438 -10.88 -38.35 1.14
CA ASP A 438 -10.51 -36.95 1.40
C ASP A 438 -8.98 -36.79 1.49
N PHE A 439 -8.31 -37.76 2.13
CA PHE A 439 -6.85 -37.79 2.23
C PHE A 439 -6.21 -37.99 0.84
N PHE A 440 -6.71 -38.91 0.03
CA PHE A 440 -6.16 -39.17 -1.30
C PHE A 440 -6.40 -38.00 -2.28
N ASP A 441 -7.56 -37.36 -2.22
CA ASP A 441 -7.84 -36.13 -2.97
C ASP A 441 -6.86 -35.01 -2.54
N PHE A 442 -6.58 -34.89 -1.24
CA PHE A 442 -5.57 -33.97 -0.72
C PHE A 442 -4.16 -34.30 -1.26
N VAL A 443 -3.75 -35.57 -1.25
CA VAL A 443 -2.46 -36.01 -1.81
C VAL A 443 -2.37 -35.65 -3.28
N MET A 444 -3.42 -35.95 -4.06
CA MET A 444 -3.45 -35.61 -5.49
C MET A 444 -3.27 -34.11 -5.74
N ALA A 445 -3.86 -33.26 -4.89
CA ALA A 445 -3.77 -31.81 -4.98
C ALA A 445 -2.47 -31.20 -4.44
N LYS A 446 -1.75 -31.90 -3.55
CA LYS A 446 -0.57 -31.38 -2.82
C LYS A 446 0.75 -32.02 -3.17
N GLN A 447 0.74 -33.17 -3.84
CA GLN A 447 1.97 -33.80 -4.29
C GLN A 447 2.78 -32.86 -5.18
N VAL A 448 4.07 -32.79 -4.90
CA VAL A 448 5.08 -32.18 -5.75
C VAL A 448 6.22 -33.18 -5.97
N PRO A 449 6.93 -33.13 -7.11
CA PRO A 449 8.08 -33.99 -7.34
C PRO A 449 9.15 -33.86 -6.23
N LYS A 450 9.72 -34.99 -5.80
CA LYS A 450 10.73 -35.08 -4.73
C LYS A 450 11.95 -35.86 -5.21
N ALA A 451 12.96 -35.15 -5.72
CA ALA A 451 14.17 -35.77 -6.25
C ALA A 451 15.02 -36.49 -5.18
N ASN A 452 14.97 -36.03 -3.92
CA ASN A 452 15.85 -36.52 -2.84
C ASN A 452 15.20 -37.58 -1.95
N LEU A 453 13.90 -37.86 -2.10
CA LEU A 453 13.20 -38.89 -1.32
C LEU A 453 13.18 -40.19 -2.11
N LYS A 454 13.50 -41.31 -1.46
CA LYS A 454 13.53 -42.63 -2.10
C LYS A 454 12.31 -43.46 -1.74
N ASN A 455 11.76 -43.26 -0.54
CA ASN A 455 10.62 -44.02 -0.03
C ASN A 455 9.27 -43.30 -0.27
N PRO A 456 8.41 -43.80 -1.18
CA PRO A 456 7.10 -43.21 -1.40
C PRO A 456 6.17 -43.26 -0.19
N LYS A 457 6.21 -44.33 0.61
CA LYS A 457 5.37 -44.48 1.82
C LYS A 457 5.71 -43.40 2.84
N HIS A 458 7.00 -43.10 3.03
CA HIS A 458 7.44 -41.98 3.88
C HIS A 458 6.89 -40.64 3.40
N TYR A 459 6.98 -40.35 2.08
CA TYR A 459 6.42 -39.10 1.56
C TYR A 459 4.88 -39.04 1.74
N MET A 460 4.19 -40.17 1.58
CA MET A 460 2.76 -40.27 1.84
C MET A 460 2.42 -40.01 3.32
N GLN A 461 3.25 -40.48 4.25
CA GLN A 461 3.12 -40.18 5.69
C GLN A 461 3.35 -38.69 5.98
N LEU A 462 4.32 -38.05 5.33
CA LEU A 462 4.52 -36.59 5.44
C LEU A 462 3.30 -35.82 4.92
N LEU A 463 2.70 -36.25 3.82
CA LEU A 463 1.46 -35.67 3.30
C LEU A 463 0.26 -35.96 4.23
N PHE A 464 0.22 -37.13 4.89
CA PHE A 464 -0.79 -37.43 5.89
C PHE A 464 -0.69 -36.51 7.10
N GLN A 465 0.53 -36.20 7.56
CA GLN A 465 0.72 -35.21 8.63
C GLN A 465 0.20 -33.82 8.23
N GLN A 466 0.45 -33.40 6.97
CA GLN A 466 -0.11 -32.16 6.44
C GLN A 466 -1.64 -32.22 6.31
N PHE A 467 -2.19 -33.40 6.01
CA PHE A 467 -3.63 -33.61 5.96
C PHE A 467 -4.28 -33.51 7.35
N ILE A 468 -3.63 -34.00 8.40
CA ILE A 468 -4.10 -33.80 9.78
C ILE A 468 -4.17 -32.30 10.11
N ASP A 469 -3.12 -31.55 9.77
CA ASP A 469 -3.07 -30.11 10.02
C ASP A 469 -4.17 -29.39 9.22
N PHE A 470 -4.33 -29.74 7.94
CA PHE A 470 -5.40 -29.23 7.07
C PHE A 470 -6.79 -29.53 7.62
N SER A 471 -7.09 -30.79 7.93
CA SER A 471 -8.40 -31.24 8.40
C SER A 471 -8.77 -30.65 9.76
N THR A 472 -7.78 -30.39 10.62
CA THR A 472 -7.97 -29.67 11.90
C THR A 472 -8.44 -28.24 11.65
N ILE A 473 -7.74 -27.51 10.76
CA ILE A 473 -8.11 -26.13 10.42
C ILE A 473 -9.42 -26.09 9.63
N ASP A 474 -9.67 -27.06 8.76
CA ASP A 474 -10.91 -27.16 7.98
C ASP A 474 -12.13 -27.42 8.88
N PHE A 475 -11.98 -28.28 9.91
CA PHE A 475 -13.03 -28.47 10.91
C PHE A 475 -13.33 -27.15 11.65
N GLU A 476 -12.30 -26.40 12.04
CA GLU A 476 -12.50 -25.10 12.70
C GLU A 476 -13.16 -24.09 11.75
N ARG A 477 -12.65 -23.95 10.53
CA ARG A 477 -13.14 -23.02 9.49
C ARG A 477 -14.64 -23.22 9.21
N ASN A 478 -15.05 -24.47 9.03
CA ASN A 478 -16.44 -24.80 8.69
C ASN A 478 -17.43 -24.58 9.85
N ASN A 479 -16.92 -24.42 11.07
CA ASN A 479 -17.72 -24.24 12.27
C ASN A 479 -17.58 -22.86 12.91
N LEU A 480 -16.91 -21.90 12.25
CA LEU A 480 -16.67 -20.57 12.80
C LEU A 480 -17.97 -19.82 13.15
N GLU A 481 -19.03 -19.94 12.35
CA GLU A 481 -20.31 -19.30 12.64
C GLU A 481 -21.03 -19.89 13.87
N VAL A 482 -20.77 -21.16 14.18
CA VAL A 482 -21.33 -21.81 15.37
C VAL A 482 -20.50 -21.42 16.60
N LYS A 483 -19.17 -21.44 16.46
CA LYS A 483 -18.21 -21.18 17.54
C LYS A 483 -18.10 -19.71 17.93
N TYR A 484 -18.25 -18.80 16.97
CA TYR A 484 -17.99 -17.38 17.17
C TYR A 484 -19.18 -16.54 16.70
N LYS A 485 -19.94 -16.03 17.68
CA LYS A 485 -21.09 -15.15 17.44
C LYS A 485 -20.72 -13.95 16.58
N ASP A 486 -19.60 -13.29 16.86
CA ASP A 486 -19.16 -12.12 16.09
C ASP A 486 -18.84 -12.46 14.63
N TYR A 487 -18.22 -13.61 14.37
CA TYR A 487 -17.97 -14.08 13.01
C TYR A 487 -19.29 -14.33 12.27
N LYS A 488 -20.25 -15.02 12.92
CA LYS A 488 -21.59 -15.26 12.37
C LYS A 488 -22.30 -13.95 12.01
N MET A 489 -22.29 -12.98 12.91
CA MET A 489 -22.92 -11.69 12.66
C MET A 489 -22.23 -10.93 11.54
N LEU A 490 -20.90 -10.97 11.47
CA LEU A 490 -20.14 -10.33 10.41
C LEU A 490 -20.43 -10.95 9.03
N VAL A 491 -20.47 -12.28 8.93
CA VAL A 491 -20.83 -12.97 7.68
C VAL A 491 -22.27 -12.62 7.27
N LYS A 492 -23.21 -12.56 8.22
CA LYS A 492 -24.59 -12.12 7.98
C LYS A 492 -24.65 -10.69 7.46
N GLU A 493 -23.96 -9.75 8.09
CA GLU A 493 -23.91 -8.34 7.66
C GLU A 493 -23.36 -8.20 6.23
N TYR A 494 -22.28 -8.91 5.91
CA TYR A 494 -21.72 -8.90 4.55
C TYR A 494 -22.70 -9.49 3.53
N LYS A 495 -23.30 -10.64 3.84
CA LYS A 495 -24.32 -11.27 2.98
C LYS A 495 -25.47 -10.30 2.70
N GLU A 496 -26.01 -9.67 3.74
CA GLU A 496 -27.13 -8.73 3.60
C GLU A 496 -26.73 -7.43 2.91
N GLY A 497 -25.54 -6.90 3.18
CA GLY A 497 -25.00 -5.72 2.50
C GLY A 497 -24.82 -5.94 0.99
N MET A 498 -24.33 -7.11 0.58
CA MET A 498 -24.21 -7.48 -0.83
C MET A 498 -25.57 -7.58 -1.51
N MET A 499 -26.56 -8.23 -0.87
CA MET A 499 -27.93 -8.30 -1.38
C MET A 499 -28.54 -6.90 -1.54
N LEU A 500 -28.39 -6.05 -0.53
CA LEU A 500 -28.87 -4.67 -0.57
C LEU A 500 -28.24 -3.91 -1.74
N PHE A 501 -26.92 -4.01 -1.91
CA PHE A 501 -26.21 -3.32 -2.99
C PHE A 501 -26.74 -3.72 -4.36
N GLN A 502 -26.87 -5.03 -4.62
CA GLN A 502 -27.41 -5.53 -5.88
C GLN A 502 -28.82 -4.99 -6.12
N MET A 503 -29.70 -5.06 -5.12
CA MET A 503 -31.07 -4.59 -5.28
C MET A 503 -31.18 -3.07 -5.46
N MET A 504 -30.36 -2.28 -4.76
CA MET A 504 -30.31 -0.82 -4.95
C MET A 504 -29.77 -0.46 -6.33
N ASN A 505 -28.77 -1.19 -6.81
CA ASN A 505 -28.21 -1.02 -8.14
C ASN A 505 -29.28 -1.26 -9.22
N ASP A 506 -30.03 -2.35 -9.11
CA ASP A 506 -30.98 -2.77 -10.14
C ASP A 506 -32.28 -1.94 -10.12
N ASN A 507 -32.80 -1.62 -8.93
CA ASN A 507 -34.11 -0.98 -8.79
C ASN A 507 -34.05 0.54 -8.68
N VAL A 508 -32.91 1.12 -8.28
CA VAL A 508 -32.80 2.54 -7.97
C VAL A 508 -31.71 3.20 -8.81
N TRP A 509 -30.44 2.79 -8.64
CA TRP A 509 -29.32 3.55 -9.18
C TRP A 509 -29.20 3.43 -10.70
N ASN A 510 -29.13 2.21 -11.25
CA ASN A 510 -29.07 2.03 -12.70
C ASN A 510 -30.39 2.39 -13.36
N LYS A 511 -31.51 2.07 -12.70
CA LYS A 511 -32.83 2.45 -13.20
C LYS A 511 -32.95 3.96 -13.39
N ALA A 512 -32.54 4.78 -12.41
CA ALA A 512 -32.58 6.23 -12.55
C ALA A 512 -31.68 6.76 -13.68
N ILE A 513 -30.52 6.13 -13.90
CA ILE A 513 -29.58 6.54 -14.95
C ILE A 513 -30.10 6.16 -16.34
N MET A 514 -30.67 4.97 -16.49
CA MET A 514 -31.17 4.43 -17.75
C MET A 514 -32.54 5.01 -18.15
N ASP A 515 -33.40 5.28 -17.18
CA ASP A 515 -34.74 5.85 -17.39
C ASP A 515 -34.69 7.36 -17.62
N THR A 516 -34.18 7.74 -18.80
CA THR A 516 -34.06 9.15 -19.20
C THR A 516 -35.41 9.85 -19.34
N THR A 517 -36.44 9.12 -19.78
CA THR A 517 -37.81 9.64 -19.94
C THR A 517 -38.45 9.91 -18.58
N GLY A 518 -38.38 8.96 -17.65
CA GLY A 518 -38.90 9.13 -16.29
C GLY A 518 -38.18 10.23 -15.53
N ALA A 519 -36.84 10.30 -15.64
CA ALA A 519 -36.06 11.39 -15.02
C ALA A 519 -36.45 12.77 -15.56
N ARG A 520 -36.74 12.88 -16.87
CA ARG A 520 -37.22 14.13 -17.47
C ARG A 520 -38.62 14.50 -16.99
N LYS A 521 -39.56 13.55 -16.98
CA LYS A 521 -40.93 13.75 -16.47
C LYS A 521 -40.93 14.15 -14.99
N PHE A 522 -40.08 13.52 -14.18
CA PHE A 522 -39.88 13.87 -12.78
C PHE A 522 -39.39 15.31 -12.61
N PHE A 523 -38.40 15.72 -13.41
CA PHE A 523 -37.93 17.10 -13.43
C PHE A 523 -39.02 18.11 -13.82
N GLU A 524 -39.82 17.80 -14.85
CA GLU A 524 -40.90 18.66 -15.31
C GLU A 524 -41.97 18.87 -14.23
N GLY A 525 -42.35 17.80 -13.51
CA GLY A 525 -43.30 17.89 -12.40
C GLY A 525 -42.79 18.62 -11.16
N GLN A 526 -41.47 18.81 -11.02
CA GLN A 526 -40.83 19.47 -9.89
C GLN A 526 -39.95 20.66 -10.30
N ARG A 527 -40.24 21.27 -11.44
CA ARG A 527 -39.37 22.26 -12.08
C ARG A 527 -39.02 23.44 -11.17
N GLU A 528 -39.95 23.83 -10.29
CA GLU A 528 -39.76 24.92 -9.32
C GLU A 528 -38.66 24.65 -8.29
N ASN A 529 -38.40 23.38 -7.95
CA ASN A 529 -37.29 22.98 -7.07
C ASN A 529 -35.91 23.23 -7.71
N TYR A 530 -35.88 23.50 -9.01
CA TYR A 530 -34.69 23.66 -9.82
C TYR A 530 -34.59 25.08 -10.39
N ARG A 531 -34.58 26.06 -9.49
CA ARG A 531 -34.42 27.48 -9.85
C ARG A 531 -32.98 27.93 -9.66
N TRP A 532 -32.45 28.65 -10.65
CA TRP A 532 -31.30 29.51 -10.39
C TRP A 532 -31.82 30.73 -9.63
N LYS A 533 -31.23 31.04 -8.48
CA LYS A 533 -31.34 32.38 -7.91
C LYS A 533 -30.67 33.40 -8.85
N GLU A 534 -30.73 34.67 -8.50
CA GLU A 534 -29.91 35.70 -9.13
C GLU A 534 -28.45 35.21 -9.25
N ARG A 535 -27.78 35.51 -10.38
CA ARG A 535 -26.39 35.13 -10.63
C ARG A 535 -25.55 36.30 -11.08
N ALA A 536 -24.27 36.32 -10.75
CA ALA A 536 -23.30 37.25 -11.32
C ALA A 536 -22.35 36.47 -12.25
N GLN A 537 -22.21 36.92 -13.50
CA GLN A 537 -21.04 36.55 -14.30
C GLN A 537 -19.91 37.48 -13.87
N ALA A 538 -18.90 36.92 -13.23
CA ALA A 538 -17.86 37.70 -12.58
C ALA A 538 -16.48 37.07 -12.68
N THR A 539 -15.47 37.91 -12.55
CA THR A 539 -14.08 37.50 -12.33
C THR A 539 -13.64 38.00 -10.96
N ILE A 540 -13.16 37.09 -10.12
CA ILE A 540 -12.64 37.38 -8.80
C ILE A 540 -11.12 37.20 -8.84
N TYR A 541 -10.40 38.28 -8.61
CA TYR A 541 -8.95 38.30 -8.45
C TYR A 541 -8.62 38.41 -6.97
N SER A 542 -8.06 37.36 -6.38
CA SER A 542 -7.55 37.39 -5.00
C SER A 542 -6.05 37.61 -5.03
N ILE A 543 -5.60 38.77 -4.54
CA ILE A 543 -4.28 39.33 -4.79
C ILE A 543 -3.54 39.52 -3.47
N ALA A 544 -2.24 39.23 -3.45
CA ALA A 544 -1.42 39.29 -2.23
C ALA A 544 -1.09 40.71 -1.76
N ASN A 545 -0.85 41.66 -2.67
CA ASN A 545 -0.44 43.03 -2.31
C ASN A 545 -0.73 44.04 -3.45
N GLU A 546 -0.58 45.34 -3.12
CA GLU A 546 -0.86 46.46 -4.04
C GLU A 546 0.03 46.45 -5.30
N GLN A 547 1.28 45.97 -5.20
CA GLN A 547 2.18 45.88 -6.35
C GLN A 547 1.63 44.92 -7.41
N VAL A 548 1.15 43.75 -6.99
CA VAL A 548 0.55 42.76 -7.91
C VAL A 548 -0.78 43.29 -8.47
N LEU A 549 -1.57 44.05 -7.69
CA LEU A 549 -2.79 44.68 -8.17
C LEU A 549 -2.50 45.69 -9.29
N ASN A 550 -1.49 46.55 -9.12
CA ASN A 550 -1.09 47.52 -10.13
C ASN A 550 -0.60 46.84 -11.41
N GLN A 551 0.16 45.74 -11.27
CA GLN A 551 0.54 44.90 -12.40
C GLN A 551 -0.70 44.34 -13.09
N LEU A 552 -1.65 43.76 -12.36
CA LEU A 552 -2.91 43.26 -12.92
C LEU A 552 -3.67 44.35 -13.69
N LYS A 553 -3.89 45.54 -13.09
CA LYS A 553 -4.60 46.66 -13.73
C LYS A 553 -3.93 47.10 -15.03
N SER A 554 -2.59 47.20 -15.05
CA SER A 554 -1.83 47.52 -16.26
C SER A 554 -2.00 46.47 -17.38
N ARG A 555 -2.22 45.21 -17.00
CA ARG A 555 -2.46 44.12 -17.95
C ARG A 555 -3.90 44.11 -18.42
N LEU A 556 -4.90 44.34 -17.57
CA LEU A 556 -6.32 44.29 -17.98
C LEU A 556 -6.67 45.25 -19.13
N GLY A 557 -5.93 46.35 -19.31
CA GLY A 557 -6.06 47.24 -20.48
C GLY A 557 -5.43 46.73 -21.79
N GLN A 558 -4.69 45.62 -21.77
CA GLN A 558 -4.07 45.01 -22.94
C GLN A 558 -4.98 43.92 -23.54
N THR A 559 -5.06 43.86 -24.87
CA THR A 559 -5.84 42.81 -25.56
C THR A 559 -5.25 41.41 -25.41
N ARG A 560 -3.93 41.30 -25.18
CA ARG A 560 -3.18 40.05 -24.98
C ARG A 560 -1.93 40.26 -24.14
N TYR A 561 -1.48 39.22 -23.45
CA TYR A 561 -0.32 39.23 -22.55
C TYR A 561 0.78 38.32 -23.07
N LEU A 562 2.04 38.72 -22.89
CA LEU A 562 3.20 37.89 -23.20
C LEU A 562 3.24 36.66 -22.29
N VAL A 563 3.43 35.48 -22.88
CA VAL A 563 3.57 34.21 -22.15
C VAL A 563 5.05 33.87 -22.05
N THR A 564 5.68 34.14 -20.90
CA THR A 564 7.13 34.01 -20.74
C THR A 564 7.59 32.59 -20.43
N LYS A 565 6.72 31.74 -19.84
CA LYS A 565 7.04 30.32 -19.59
C LYS A 565 7.13 29.50 -20.87
N THR A 566 6.39 29.87 -21.91
CA THR A 566 6.41 29.17 -23.19
C THR A 566 7.41 29.87 -24.11
N LYS A 567 8.60 29.28 -24.29
CA LYS A 567 9.64 29.81 -25.18
C LYS A 567 9.85 28.89 -26.37
N ALA A 568 9.98 29.49 -27.55
CA ALA A 568 10.53 28.81 -28.73
C ALA A 568 11.98 29.22 -28.93
N LYS A 569 12.81 28.31 -29.43
CA LYS A 569 14.22 28.61 -29.73
C LYS A 569 14.26 29.56 -30.93
N ASN A 570 15.12 30.57 -30.84
CA ASN A 570 15.42 31.43 -31.99
C ASN A 570 15.97 30.58 -33.14
N LEU A 571 15.57 30.91 -34.37
CA LEU A 571 16.15 30.32 -35.57
C LEU A 571 17.33 31.16 -35.98
N TYR A 572 18.50 30.54 -36.14
CA TYR A 572 19.70 31.23 -36.59
C TYR A 572 20.01 30.87 -38.03
N PHE A 573 20.51 31.86 -38.78
CA PHE A 573 20.84 31.72 -40.19
C PHE A 573 22.34 31.90 -40.40
N ASP A 574 22.85 31.26 -41.44
CA ASP A 574 24.21 31.51 -41.93
C ASP A 574 24.25 32.84 -42.71
N LYS A 575 25.46 33.37 -42.92
CA LYS A 575 25.65 34.71 -43.49
C LYS A 575 25.04 34.77 -44.89
N ASN A 576 24.24 35.79 -45.14
CA ASN A 576 23.54 36.04 -46.41
C ASN A 576 22.57 34.92 -46.83
N VAL A 577 22.14 34.07 -45.90
CA VAL A 577 21.18 32.98 -46.18
C VAL A 577 19.81 33.31 -45.58
N SER A 578 18.76 33.17 -46.38
CA SER A 578 17.36 33.28 -45.92
C SER A 578 16.59 31.95 -45.95
N ASN A 579 17.10 30.92 -46.65
CA ASN A 579 16.45 29.60 -46.76
C ASN A 579 16.35 28.87 -45.41
N LEU A 580 15.25 28.15 -45.19
CA LEU A 580 15.07 27.27 -44.04
C LEU A 580 15.83 25.95 -44.28
N ASN A 581 16.69 25.57 -43.34
CA ASN A 581 17.30 24.24 -43.33
C ASN A 581 16.47 23.26 -42.48
N SER A 582 16.81 21.97 -42.51
CA SER A 582 16.09 20.92 -41.77
C SER A 582 15.97 21.22 -40.25
N ASN A 583 16.99 21.84 -39.65
CA ASN A 583 16.95 22.20 -38.24
C ASN A 583 15.97 23.35 -37.96
N ALA A 584 15.88 24.32 -38.88
CA ALA A 584 14.94 25.43 -38.81
C ALA A 584 13.49 24.93 -38.96
N GLU A 585 13.24 24.01 -39.89
CA GLU A 585 11.92 23.37 -40.04
C GLU A 585 11.51 22.59 -38.79
N LYS A 586 12.42 21.78 -38.21
CA LYS A 586 12.17 21.07 -36.94
C LYS A 586 11.82 22.03 -35.80
N ALA A 587 12.47 23.18 -35.73
CA ALA A 587 12.17 24.19 -34.73
C ALA A 587 10.81 24.88 -35.00
N LEU A 588 10.46 25.17 -36.25
CA LEU A 588 9.13 25.68 -36.60
C LEU A 588 8.02 24.66 -36.31
N LEU A 589 8.25 23.35 -36.51
CA LEU A 589 7.30 22.31 -36.10
C LEU A 589 7.00 22.34 -34.60
N ARG A 590 7.99 22.69 -33.75
CA ARG A 590 7.75 22.88 -32.31
C ARG A 590 6.84 24.08 -32.04
N VAL A 591 7.03 25.18 -32.77
CA VAL A 591 6.15 26.36 -32.72
C VAL A 591 4.73 25.98 -33.13
N VAL A 592 4.57 25.23 -34.23
CA VAL A 592 3.27 24.71 -34.69
C VAL A 592 2.59 23.88 -33.59
N ASN A 593 3.32 22.99 -32.94
CA ASN A 593 2.77 22.15 -31.88
C ASN A 593 2.28 22.96 -30.67
N ILE A 594 3.00 24.02 -30.29
CA ILE A 594 2.58 24.95 -29.24
C ILE A 594 1.25 25.62 -29.63
N LEU A 595 1.14 26.12 -30.87
CA LEU A 595 -0.06 26.80 -31.37
C LEU A 595 -1.26 25.87 -31.58
N LYS A 596 -1.03 24.60 -31.92
CA LYS A 596 -2.09 23.58 -32.04
C LYS A 596 -2.67 23.18 -30.70
N ARG A 597 -1.82 23.04 -29.67
CA ARG A 597 -2.26 22.72 -28.29
C ARG A 597 -2.99 23.90 -27.64
N ASN A 598 -2.56 25.13 -27.92
CA ASN A 598 -3.12 26.33 -27.33
C ASN A 598 -3.79 27.19 -28.40
N ARG A 599 -5.09 26.98 -28.63
CA ARG A 599 -5.85 27.72 -29.66
C ARG A 599 -5.92 29.23 -29.42
N GLN A 600 -5.78 29.66 -28.16
CA GLN A 600 -5.80 31.08 -27.78
C GLN A 600 -4.47 31.79 -28.05
N TYR A 601 -3.36 31.05 -28.27
CA TYR A 601 -2.06 31.68 -28.46
C TYR A 601 -1.97 32.38 -29.82
N ARG A 602 -1.30 33.53 -29.81
CA ARG A 602 -0.86 34.28 -30.98
C ARG A 602 0.66 34.28 -31.00
N LEU A 603 1.24 34.12 -32.18
CA LEU A 603 2.68 34.10 -32.38
C LEU A 603 3.13 35.44 -32.93
N GLU A 604 4.13 36.05 -32.30
CA GLU A 604 4.92 37.10 -32.91
C GLU A 604 6.23 36.51 -33.42
N ILE A 605 6.58 36.79 -34.68
CA ILE A 605 7.85 36.44 -35.29
C ILE A 605 8.60 37.73 -35.60
N SER A 606 9.78 37.87 -35.01
CA SER A 606 10.63 39.05 -35.18
C SER A 606 11.84 38.71 -36.04
N GLY A 607 12.02 39.42 -37.14
CA GLY A 607 13.12 39.28 -38.08
C GLY A 607 14.29 40.19 -37.74
N HIS A 608 15.50 39.64 -37.78
CA HIS A 608 16.74 40.37 -37.52
C HIS A 608 17.83 39.97 -38.51
N VAL A 609 18.69 40.94 -38.84
CA VAL A 609 19.90 40.71 -39.64
C VAL A 609 21.14 41.22 -38.90
N ASP A 610 22.29 40.66 -39.25
CA ASP A 610 23.56 41.18 -38.78
C ASP A 610 23.91 42.51 -39.49
N PRO A 611 24.59 43.47 -38.84
CA PRO A 611 24.95 44.74 -39.49
C PRO A 611 25.74 44.60 -40.81
N ALA A 612 26.45 43.49 -41.03
CA ALA A 612 27.17 43.20 -42.28
C ALA A 612 26.33 42.41 -43.33
N GLU A 613 25.02 42.28 -43.13
CA GLU A 613 24.08 41.70 -44.09
C GLU A 613 23.21 42.80 -44.75
N GLU A 614 22.58 42.48 -45.87
CA GLU A 614 21.54 43.34 -46.45
C GLU A 614 20.25 43.29 -45.61
N ASP A 615 19.56 44.43 -45.48
CA ASP A 615 18.34 44.55 -44.68
C ASP A 615 17.22 43.62 -45.14
N LYS A 616 17.12 43.40 -46.47
CA LYS A 616 16.09 42.55 -47.09
C LYS A 616 16.08 41.11 -46.59
N LEU A 617 17.23 40.61 -46.09
CA LEU A 617 17.32 39.25 -45.58
C LEU A 617 16.43 39.01 -44.36
N SER A 618 16.11 40.07 -43.60
CA SER A 618 15.21 39.98 -42.44
C SER A 618 13.78 39.63 -42.86
N SER A 619 13.25 40.36 -43.86
CA SER A 619 11.91 40.13 -44.40
C SER A 619 11.82 38.82 -45.18
N GLU A 620 12.85 38.44 -45.95
CA GLU A 620 12.89 37.15 -46.64
C GLU A 620 12.84 35.96 -45.67
N ARG A 621 13.57 36.03 -44.55
CA ARG A 621 13.54 35.00 -43.49
C ARG A 621 12.15 34.91 -42.86
N LEU A 622 11.54 36.06 -42.55
CA LEU A 622 10.18 36.14 -42.01
C LEU A 622 9.16 35.51 -42.95
N GLN A 623 9.24 35.83 -44.24
CA GLN A 623 8.35 35.29 -45.27
C GLN A 623 8.44 33.75 -45.34
N LYS A 624 9.65 33.19 -45.36
CA LYS A 624 9.85 31.73 -45.43
C LYS A 624 9.31 31.01 -44.19
N ALA A 625 9.50 31.59 -43.00
CA ALA A 625 8.91 31.06 -41.77
C ALA A 625 7.38 31.16 -41.78
N LEU A 626 6.82 32.27 -42.27
CA LEU A 626 5.38 32.46 -42.41
C LEU A 626 4.77 31.43 -43.37
N GLU A 627 5.34 31.26 -44.57
CA GLU A 627 4.92 30.26 -45.56
C GLU A 627 4.95 28.83 -44.99
N PHE A 628 5.98 28.51 -44.20
CA PHE A 628 6.03 27.22 -43.50
C PHE A 628 4.87 27.05 -42.51
N LEU A 629 4.58 28.05 -41.68
CA LEU A 629 3.50 27.97 -40.68
C LEU A 629 2.12 27.88 -41.34
N LEU A 630 1.89 28.64 -42.43
CA LEU A 630 0.66 28.58 -43.20
C LEU A 630 0.45 27.20 -43.85
N ARG A 631 1.50 26.59 -44.42
CA ARG A 631 1.47 25.20 -44.93
C ARG A 631 1.10 24.18 -43.85
N GLN A 632 1.47 24.44 -42.59
CA GLN A 632 1.13 23.61 -41.44
C GLN A 632 -0.28 23.88 -40.87
N ARG A 633 -1.11 24.66 -41.58
CA ARG A 633 -2.48 25.08 -41.22
C ARG A 633 -2.55 25.95 -39.96
N VAL A 634 -1.53 26.77 -39.71
CA VAL A 634 -1.64 27.85 -38.71
C VAL A 634 -2.34 29.04 -39.37
N GLY A 635 -3.45 29.51 -38.79
CA GLY A 635 -4.20 30.65 -39.33
C GLY A 635 -3.38 31.94 -39.35
N ILE A 636 -3.50 32.74 -40.41
CA ILE A 636 -2.75 33.99 -40.58
C ILE A 636 -3.11 35.03 -39.51
N ASP A 637 -4.37 35.05 -39.06
CA ASP A 637 -4.87 35.85 -37.94
C ASP A 637 -4.17 35.53 -36.61
N ARG A 638 -3.40 34.44 -36.58
CA ARG A 638 -2.66 33.98 -35.42
C ARG A 638 -1.20 34.42 -35.38
N ILE A 639 -0.71 35.06 -36.44
CA ILE A 639 0.70 35.38 -36.61
C ILE A 639 0.86 36.90 -36.80
N ILE A 640 1.80 37.48 -36.07
CA ILE A 640 2.22 38.87 -36.21
C ILE A 640 3.69 38.84 -36.60
N THR A 641 4.08 39.53 -37.66
CA THR A 641 5.48 39.64 -38.08
C THR A 641 6.01 41.04 -37.79
N LYS A 642 7.23 41.13 -37.23
CA LYS A 642 7.94 42.40 -37.04
C LYS A 642 9.30 42.33 -37.70
N ASP A 643 9.55 43.21 -38.67
CA ASP A 643 10.84 43.32 -39.32
C ASP A 643 11.71 44.37 -38.63
N TYR A 644 12.65 43.94 -37.79
CA TYR A 644 13.56 44.84 -37.09
C TYR A 644 14.82 45.17 -37.89
N LYS A 645 15.08 44.49 -39.02
CA LYS A 645 16.29 44.68 -39.83
C LYS A 645 17.54 44.70 -38.93
N LYS A 646 18.33 45.78 -38.97
CA LYS A 646 19.54 46.01 -38.16
C LYS A 646 19.31 46.72 -36.83
N SER A 647 18.07 47.13 -36.51
CA SER A 647 17.78 48.02 -35.37
C SER A 647 17.99 47.40 -33.99
N LYS A 648 18.13 46.06 -33.89
CA LYS A 648 18.25 45.32 -32.62
C LYS A 648 19.35 44.25 -32.63
N PRO A 649 20.65 44.63 -32.74
CA PRO A 649 21.75 43.69 -32.63
C PRO A 649 21.87 43.18 -31.17
N VAL A 650 22.17 41.89 -31.00
CA VAL A 650 22.24 41.22 -29.68
C VAL A 650 23.66 40.79 -29.31
N SER A 651 24.61 40.78 -30.25
CA SER A 651 26.01 40.49 -29.95
C SER A 651 26.95 41.05 -31.00
N ILE A 652 27.99 41.76 -30.57
CA ILE A 652 29.08 42.20 -31.44
C ILE A 652 30.10 41.07 -31.64
N ARG A 653 30.35 40.25 -30.58
CA ARG A 653 31.32 39.15 -30.61
C ARG A 653 30.82 37.92 -31.36
N ASN A 654 29.56 37.51 -31.14
CA ASN A 654 28.96 36.37 -31.84
C ASN A 654 27.91 36.85 -32.83
N ARG A 655 28.39 37.32 -33.98
CA ARG A 655 27.58 37.90 -35.06
C ARG A 655 26.50 36.97 -35.60
N LYS A 656 26.67 35.64 -35.51
CA LYS A 656 25.63 34.66 -35.89
C LYS A 656 24.35 34.85 -35.09
N ARG A 657 24.42 35.37 -33.85
CA ARG A 657 23.23 35.63 -33.03
C ARG A 657 22.37 36.79 -33.54
N ASN A 658 22.91 37.68 -34.36
CA ASN A 658 22.15 38.78 -34.97
C ASN A 658 21.32 38.30 -36.17
N ARG A 659 21.74 37.21 -36.82
CA ARG A 659 21.06 36.61 -37.98
C ARG A 659 19.97 35.64 -37.52
N ARG A 660 18.81 36.16 -37.11
CA ARG A 660 17.81 35.32 -36.45
C ARG A 660 16.36 35.66 -36.75
N LEU A 661 15.50 34.66 -36.56
CA LEU A 661 14.10 34.85 -36.21
C LEU A 661 13.89 34.58 -34.71
N GLU A 662 13.14 35.45 -34.07
CA GLU A 662 12.77 35.37 -32.65
C GLU A 662 11.26 35.20 -32.51
N PHE A 663 10.84 34.43 -31.51
CA PHE A 663 9.43 34.05 -31.33
C PHE A 663 8.93 34.45 -29.95
N ALA A 664 7.79 35.12 -29.92
CA ALA A 664 7.06 35.42 -28.69
C ALA A 664 5.61 34.93 -28.79
N PHE A 665 5.08 34.40 -27.68
CA PHE A 665 3.70 33.93 -27.62
C PHE A 665 2.87 34.90 -26.77
N TYR A 666 1.68 35.20 -27.24
CA TYR A 666 0.72 36.04 -26.54
C TYR A 666 -0.59 35.30 -26.32
N SER A 667 -1.22 35.48 -25.15
CA SER A 667 -2.49 34.87 -24.79
C SER A 667 -3.47 35.91 -24.26
N ALA A 668 -4.77 35.66 -24.49
CA ALA A 668 -5.86 36.39 -23.86
C ALA A 668 -6.49 35.60 -22.69
N ASP A 669 -6.00 34.39 -22.39
CA ASP A 669 -6.54 33.55 -21.33
C ASP A 669 -6.11 34.07 -19.95
N LYS A 670 -7.08 34.27 -19.05
CA LYS A 670 -6.85 34.68 -17.67
C LYS A 670 -5.97 33.68 -16.90
N LYS A 671 -5.97 32.40 -17.27
CA LYS A 671 -5.08 31.39 -16.66
C LYS A 671 -3.62 31.64 -16.97
N ASP A 672 -3.28 32.02 -18.21
CA ASP A 672 -1.92 32.39 -18.57
C ASP A 672 -1.52 33.68 -17.84
N LEU A 673 -2.42 34.67 -17.74
CA LEU A 673 -2.19 35.88 -16.95
C LEU A 673 -1.88 35.56 -15.47
N ALA A 674 -2.62 34.64 -14.85
CA ALA A 674 -2.35 34.18 -13.49
C ALA A 674 -0.97 33.53 -13.37
N ILE A 675 -0.56 32.73 -14.36
CA ILE A 675 0.76 32.08 -14.38
C ILE A 675 1.87 33.14 -14.44
N GLU A 676 1.72 34.14 -15.30
CA GLU A 676 2.72 35.21 -15.47
C GLU A 676 2.87 36.07 -14.21
N LEU A 677 1.77 36.41 -13.54
CA LEU A 677 1.79 37.17 -12.29
C LEU A 677 2.28 36.36 -11.08
N ASN A 678 2.30 35.03 -11.19
CA ASN A 678 2.73 34.09 -10.15
C ASN A 678 4.15 33.51 -10.38
N LEU A 679 4.93 34.02 -11.34
CA LEU A 679 6.25 33.46 -11.67
C LEU A 679 7.24 33.50 -10.50
N THR A 680 7.23 34.58 -9.74
CA THR A 680 8.13 34.77 -8.58
C THR A 680 7.55 34.14 -7.31
N ASN A 681 6.23 34.12 -7.15
CA ASN A 681 5.55 33.50 -6.03
C ASN A 681 4.17 32.95 -6.46
N PRO A 682 3.90 31.64 -6.28
CA PRO A 682 2.66 31.00 -6.70
C PRO A 682 1.40 31.50 -5.98
N LEU A 683 1.55 32.29 -4.90
CA LEU A 683 0.45 32.82 -4.09
C LEU A 683 0.13 34.30 -4.39
N ASN A 684 0.78 34.92 -5.38
CA ASN A 684 0.57 36.35 -5.72
C ASN A 684 -0.87 36.61 -6.14
N ILE A 685 -1.44 35.77 -7.01
CA ILE A 685 -2.80 35.95 -7.51
C ILE A 685 -3.52 34.62 -7.73
N LYS A 686 -4.80 34.58 -7.37
CA LYS A 686 -5.75 33.53 -7.76
C LYS A 686 -6.90 34.16 -8.51
N ILE A 687 -7.14 33.69 -9.73
CA ILE A 687 -8.23 34.18 -10.59
C ILE A 687 -9.34 33.12 -10.61
N THR A 688 -10.56 33.52 -10.26
CA THR A 688 -11.75 32.68 -10.33
C THR A 688 -12.77 33.36 -11.24
N ASP A 689 -13.02 32.77 -12.40
CA ASP A 689 -13.90 33.30 -13.43
C ASP A 689 -15.09 32.36 -13.62
N GLY A 690 -16.31 32.90 -13.72
CA GLY A 690 -17.49 32.09 -13.98
C GLY A 690 -18.81 32.78 -13.66
N VAL A 691 -19.88 31.99 -13.66
CA VAL A 691 -21.22 32.40 -13.26
C VAL A 691 -21.48 31.88 -11.86
N PHE A 692 -21.73 32.77 -10.91
CA PHE A 692 -21.92 32.45 -9.51
C PHE A 692 -23.36 32.72 -9.09
N GLU A 693 -23.97 31.78 -8.38
CA GLU A 693 -25.33 31.95 -7.83
C GLU A 693 -25.26 32.66 -6.47
N LYS A 694 -26.23 33.54 -6.21
CA LYS A 694 -26.25 34.35 -4.98
C LYS A 694 -26.21 33.45 -3.74
N GLY A 695 -25.31 33.75 -2.81
CA GLY A 695 -25.08 32.95 -1.60
C GLY A 695 -24.04 31.84 -1.74
N THR A 696 -23.60 31.48 -2.96
CA THR A 696 -22.66 30.35 -3.17
C THR A 696 -21.19 30.73 -3.07
N ASN A 697 -20.85 32.01 -3.27
CA ASN A 697 -19.48 32.49 -3.22
C ASN A 697 -19.34 33.56 -2.14
N THR A 698 -18.54 33.28 -1.11
CA THR A 698 -18.37 34.14 0.07
C THR A 698 -17.79 35.51 -0.25
N ILE A 699 -17.01 35.65 -1.33
CA ILE A 699 -16.44 36.93 -1.76
C ILE A 699 -17.51 37.77 -2.45
N LEU A 700 -18.22 37.19 -3.41
CA LEU A 700 -19.29 37.90 -4.11
C LEU A 700 -20.46 38.26 -3.20
N ASN A 701 -20.67 37.55 -2.10
CA ASN A 701 -21.68 37.91 -1.11
C ASN A 701 -21.35 39.22 -0.35
N LYS A 702 -20.10 39.69 -0.40
CA LYS A 702 -19.65 40.95 0.24
C LYS A 702 -19.71 42.16 -0.70
N VAL A 703 -20.06 41.95 -1.97
CA VAL A 703 -20.04 42.98 -3.02
C VAL A 703 -21.45 43.21 -3.52
N THR A 704 -21.79 44.46 -3.85
CA THR A 704 -23.06 44.79 -4.52
C THR A 704 -23.07 44.21 -5.93
N TRP A 705 -24.13 43.48 -6.27
CA TRP A 705 -24.23 42.85 -7.59
C TRP A 705 -24.75 43.86 -8.61
N GLU A 706 -23.81 44.59 -9.20
CA GLU A 706 -24.02 45.52 -10.31
C GLU A 706 -22.88 45.40 -11.31
N LYS A 707 -23.10 45.76 -12.57
CA LYS A 707 -22.04 45.71 -13.58
C LYS A 707 -20.97 46.74 -13.23
N GLY A 708 -19.74 46.30 -13.04
CA GLY A 708 -18.64 47.19 -12.67
C GLY A 708 -17.51 46.47 -11.95
N GLU A 709 -16.62 47.26 -11.39
CA GLU A 709 -15.45 46.81 -10.66
C GLU A 709 -15.58 47.19 -9.19
N THR A 710 -15.25 46.26 -8.30
CA THR A 710 -15.24 46.52 -6.86
C THR A 710 -13.94 46.00 -6.26
N GLN A 711 -13.33 46.80 -5.41
CA GLN A 711 -12.15 46.43 -4.65
C GLN A 711 -12.49 46.40 -3.16
N LEU A 712 -12.16 45.31 -2.48
CA LEU A 712 -12.27 45.19 -1.04
C LEU A 712 -11.04 44.47 -0.46
N ARG A 713 -10.83 44.63 0.85
CA ARG A 713 -9.82 43.87 1.59
C ARG A 713 -10.50 42.75 2.37
N ASP A 714 -9.92 41.55 2.31
CA ASP A 714 -10.35 40.40 3.10
C ASP A 714 -9.13 39.74 3.73
N LYS A 715 -8.97 39.94 5.04
CA LYS A 715 -7.76 39.58 5.79
C LYS A 715 -6.52 40.21 5.11
N ASP A 716 -5.51 39.40 4.81
CA ASP A 716 -4.24 39.81 4.21
C ASP A 716 -4.25 39.90 2.68
N ARG A 717 -5.43 39.81 2.04
CA ARG A 717 -5.55 39.81 0.57
C ARG A 717 -6.45 40.93 0.07
N ILE A 718 -6.09 41.46 -1.09
CA ILE A 718 -6.93 42.39 -1.86
C ILE A 718 -7.81 41.55 -2.79
N LEU A 719 -9.13 41.76 -2.71
CA LEU A 719 -10.08 41.14 -3.61
C LEU A 719 -10.52 42.20 -4.61
N TYR A 720 -10.19 41.98 -5.86
CA TYR A 720 -10.65 42.81 -6.97
C TYR A 720 -11.65 41.99 -7.77
N VAL A 721 -12.88 42.46 -7.84
CA VAL A 721 -14.02 41.75 -8.41
C VAL A 721 -14.52 42.56 -9.60
N ILE A 722 -14.64 41.91 -10.75
CA ILE A 722 -15.26 42.49 -11.95
C ILE A 722 -16.53 41.71 -12.22
N ILE A 723 -17.68 42.39 -12.18
CA ILE A 723 -18.97 41.81 -12.55
C ILE A 723 -19.30 42.26 -13.97
N ASP A 724 -19.29 41.33 -14.91
CA ASP A 724 -19.58 41.59 -16.32
C ASP A 724 -21.07 41.84 -16.55
N LYS A 725 -21.91 41.05 -15.86
CA LYS A 725 -23.37 41.15 -15.90
C LYS A 725 -24.02 40.42 -14.72
N VAL A 726 -25.15 40.93 -14.29
CA VAL A 726 -26.06 40.27 -13.36
C VAL A 726 -27.18 39.60 -14.15
N LEU A 727 -27.37 38.32 -13.90
CA LEU A 727 -28.35 37.47 -14.55
C LEU A 727 -29.52 37.23 -13.60
N PRO A 728 -30.77 37.49 -14.04
CA PRO A 728 -31.93 37.30 -13.18
C PRO A 728 -32.13 35.82 -12.82
N SER A 729 -32.97 35.60 -11.80
CA SER A 729 -33.46 34.27 -11.47
C SER A 729 -34.22 33.69 -12.66
N ARG A 730 -34.00 32.40 -12.93
CA ARG A 730 -34.81 31.64 -13.91
C ARG A 730 -34.84 30.17 -13.53
N LEU A 731 -35.79 29.45 -14.10
CA LEU A 731 -35.80 28.00 -14.03
C LEU A 731 -34.56 27.42 -14.75
N LYS A 732 -33.94 26.43 -14.12
CA LYS A 732 -32.87 25.64 -14.73
C LYS A 732 -33.47 24.80 -15.85
N GLN A 733 -32.67 24.50 -16.86
CA GLN A 733 -32.99 23.47 -17.85
C GLN A 733 -32.59 22.10 -17.31
N TYR A 734 -33.18 21.04 -17.86
CA TYR A 734 -32.85 19.66 -17.47
C TYR A 734 -31.35 19.38 -17.58
N ASN A 735 -30.71 19.80 -18.67
CA ASN A 735 -29.28 19.60 -18.89
C ASN A 735 -28.41 20.30 -17.83
N GLU A 736 -28.87 21.42 -17.26
CA GLU A 736 -28.17 22.15 -16.19
C GLU A 736 -28.32 21.45 -14.81
N THR A 737 -29.28 20.53 -14.67
CA THR A 737 -29.65 19.92 -13.38
C THR A 737 -29.59 18.41 -13.38
N ARG A 738 -29.25 17.78 -14.51
CA ARG A 738 -29.28 16.32 -14.71
C ARG A 738 -28.72 15.53 -13.53
N GLY A 739 -27.54 15.89 -13.02
CA GLY A 739 -26.96 15.20 -11.86
C GLY A 739 -27.84 15.25 -10.60
N LYS A 740 -28.32 16.44 -10.23
CA LYS A 740 -29.23 16.62 -9.07
C LYS A 740 -30.59 15.97 -9.30
N VAL A 741 -31.12 16.06 -10.52
CA VAL A 741 -32.38 15.41 -10.91
C VAL A 741 -32.25 13.90 -10.75
N ILE A 742 -31.17 13.29 -11.25
CA ILE A 742 -30.93 11.85 -11.11
C ILE A 742 -30.89 11.46 -9.63
N THR A 743 -30.22 12.22 -8.76
CA THR A 743 -30.21 11.95 -7.31
C THR A 743 -31.60 12.05 -6.68
N HIS A 744 -32.37 13.10 -6.98
CA HIS A 744 -33.74 13.23 -6.47
C HIS A 744 -34.66 12.13 -7.02
N TYR A 745 -34.46 11.75 -8.28
CA TYR A 745 -35.21 10.68 -8.92
C TYR A 745 -34.86 9.31 -8.34
N GLN A 746 -33.59 9.05 -8.00
CA GLN A 746 -33.19 7.86 -7.23
C GLN A 746 -33.93 7.79 -5.90
N ASN A 747 -33.97 8.89 -5.14
CA ASN A 747 -34.72 8.93 -3.88
C ASN A 747 -36.21 8.66 -4.11
N HIS A 748 -36.80 9.24 -5.16
CA HIS A 748 -38.20 8.98 -5.53
C HIS A 748 -38.45 7.49 -5.86
N LEU A 749 -37.62 6.90 -6.72
CA LEU A 749 -37.69 5.48 -7.09
C LEU A 749 -37.53 4.58 -5.86
N GLU A 750 -36.62 4.90 -4.95
CA GLU A 750 -36.45 4.14 -3.72
C GLU A 750 -37.70 4.21 -2.83
N GLN A 751 -38.31 5.38 -2.66
CA GLN A 751 -39.54 5.51 -1.88
C GLN A 751 -40.70 4.74 -2.52
N GLU A 752 -40.88 4.85 -3.84
CA GLU A 752 -41.90 4.09 -4.57
C GLU A 752 -41.67 2.58 -4.46
N TRP A 753 -40.42 2.14 -4.57
CA TRP A 753 -40.06 0.74 -4.38
C TRP A 753 -40.36 0.26 -2.96
N ILE A 754 -39.98 1.02 -1.92
CA ILE A 754 -40.30 0.70 -0.52
C ILE A 754 -41.82 0.63 -0.29
N LYS A 755 -42.60 1.55 -0.87
CA LYS A 755 -44.08 1.50 -0.81
C LYS A 755 -44.61 0.20 -1.42
N GLY A 756 -44.11 -0.20 -2.59
CA GLY A 756 -44.45 -1.47 -3.23
C GLY A 756 -44.07 -2.68 -2.37
N LEU A 757 -42.90 -2.65 -1.72
CA LEU A 757 -42.45 -3.69 -0.82
C LEU A 757 -43.33 -3.78 0.44
N ARG A 758 -43.77 -2.66 1.02
CA ARG A 758 -44.70 -2.66 2.17
C ARG A 758 -46.07 -3.21 1.82
N LYS A 759 -46.53 -3.06 0.56
CA LYS A 759 -47.74 -3.73 0.07
C LYS A 759 -47.54 -5.25 -0.06
N SER A 760 -46.35 -5.67 -0.52
CA SER A 760 -46.01 -7.08 -0.71
C SER A 760 -45.71 -7.81 0.61
N TYR A 761 -45.18 -7.08 1.59
CA TYR A 761 -44.80 -7.56 2.92
C TYR A 761 -45.39 -6.60 3.97
N PRO A 762 -46.66 -6.80 4.37
CA PRO A 762 -47.32 -5.97 5.37
C PRO A 762 -46.50 -5.90 6.66
N VAL A 763 -46.25 -4.69 7.15
CA VAL A 763 -45.42 -4.45 8.33
C VAL A 763 -46.29 -4.36 9.58
N GLN A 764 -46.03 -5.18 10.59
CA GLN A 764 -46.65 -5.05 11.91
C GLN A 764 -45.56 -4.84 12.96
N ILE A 765 -45.71 -3.86 13.84
CA ILE A 765 -44.74 -3.51 14.88
C ILE A 765 -45.32 -3.88 16.24
N ASN A 766 -44.54 -4.56 17.07
CA ASN A 766 -44.93 -4.93 18.42
C ASN A 766 -44.56 -3.81 19.42
N GLN A 767 -45.51 -2.90 19.66
CA GLN A 767 -45.29 -1.75 20.55
C GLN A 767 -44.91 -2.16 21.99
N LYS A 768 -45.51 -3.23 22.52
CA LYS A 768 -45.16 -3.73 23.87
C LYS A 768 -43.69 -4.11 23.98
N VAL A 769 -43.09 -4.61 22.89
CA VAL A 769 -41.66 -4.96 22.87
C VAL A 769 -40.78 -3.73 22.76
N ILE A 770 -41.21 -2.68 22.05
CA ILE A 770 -40.53 -1.38 22.03
C ILE A 770 -40.51 -0.79 23.44
N ASP A 771 -41.65 -0.77 24.13
CA ASP A 771 -41.77 -0.24 25.49
C ASP A 771 -40.81 -0.94 26.46
N GLN A 772 -40.62 -2.25 26.30
CA GLN A 772 -39.68 -3.02 27.10
C GLN A 772 -38.21 -2.69 26.83
N LEU A 773 -37.87 -2.18 25.65
CA LEU A 773 -36.51 -1.80 25.27
C LEU A 773 -36.19 -0.37 25.70
N VAL A 774 -37.19 0.50 25.83
CA VAL A 774 -36.99 1.88 26.28
C VAL A 774 -36.40 1.89 27.69
N GLY A 775 -35.29 2.60 27.88
CA GLY A 775 -34.63 2.73 29.18
C GLY A 775 -33.77 1.53 29.61
N GLN A 776 -33.63 0.48 28.79
CA GLN A 776 -32.62 -0.56 29.02
C GLN A 776 -31.21 -0.01 28.71
N LYS A 777 -30.60 0.68 29.67
CA LYS A 777 -29.20 1.12 29.57
C LYS A 777 -28.22 -0.05 29.59
#